data_AF-A0A8J6AP61-F1
#
_entry.id   AF-A0A8J6AP61-F1
#
_cell.length_a   1.000
_cell.length_b   1.000
_cell.length_c   1.000
_cell.angle_alpha   90.00
_cell.angle_beta   90.00
_cell.angle_gamma   90.00
#
_symmetry.space_group_name_H-M   'P 1'
#
loop_
_entity.id
_entity.type
_entity.pdbx_description
1 polymer ?
#
loop_
_entity_poly.entity_id
_entity_poly.type
_entity_poly.pdbx_seq_one_letter_code
_entity_poly.pdbx_strand_id
1 'polypeptide(L)'
;MLRQWLLVFLLYVFLAEGKTNVSIAAPVSSATSNFQTLAAQFNAAQSDIEVTVTLIPTTVDYYHTIKGALVLGDITFDGIAFGQVHLLEMLLAGVDSASNSDEWNLEPLTARVAASPLLDWDGINLFTRSYGTNFNKDVYLVPFDGDYHQLYLREDVLDYYGLAVPRSIPELVEVARALSASDMADNSSMPDVAFCVGDGTNLQRFVTDFTMPFIQYAGTAQGGYFTTDGMVNLFNNAGFKAGVEAFRAMLDNGYEDIEIASSREAFLNGTCAITIDWGDLLFSAPRSAVEGVANHTVAMVMPGSTRIYDRDSGRSDLVDCTATLCPFASANSRGDLVNTAPLASHGGWSIGVPKIASHKNEVFAFLEWAASPDVINPITLQGSGFEPFRTSVAANTTLWDVAGLSVARDWIMDVLDTILTAGNVALDMRLPGYSDYVAVMEQNLRSYLYDGESIDVALSNLDREVEAVTDRYGRDMQLLYYRMNLNVNPLTTLTLDRIYGLFSMACIIATAAVIIITTICVVFFGFIMNDGNFKLASPNYLILGNVGWLTATAGVALFVCSFVWSSTLLCINTLVFIGLGVAIALGSLFAKQARIYWILRATRSHKKRFTVPNDLHLLPLLLAGVPLPCGLVIVWSILDAFKESSVKLGDYTACVACQSTHAMLWAIAVGLLAVFYLVPNGLLVFKTRNLPISETRLLSISIQISAVMCTVIALVYLIAVDPFVMPKIAPPVFTVGVTLIQAVTFVPKLWKAVRRQPLSKRDFRLLTGKGDLSLDGYIRCPRCHSCFAAFGNQISKDEAVDGGFNESVSGARSHRTRSIRSALSSAVSSAIVPAKASRADPEGMQRFLASPYADIELTMPARRLNPDAAPQDPTPPSSLLDNRLLRRVSDASSVNGPVDSATETLSFSEEDSGEAFRRPPPVFEEVEAEVLSSEPVVSSGVYSYDSTDPM
;
A
#
# COMPACT_ATOMS: atom_id res chain seq x y z
N MET A 1 -47.23 -9.89 56.23
CA MET A 1 -47.86 -9.53 54.95
C MET A 1 -47.15 -8.40 54.22
N LEU A 2 -47.34 -7.10 54.50
CA LEU A 2 -46.78 -6.02 53.64
C LEU A 2 -45.26 -6.13 53.39
N ARG A 3 -44.48 -6.46 54.42
CA ARG A 3 -43.02 -6.70 54.32
C ARG A 3 -42.64 -7.93 53.48
N GLN A 4 -43.50 -8.95 53.41
CA GLN A 4 -43.31 -10.13 52.56
C GLN A 4 -43.70 -9.83 51.11
N TRP A 5 -44.78 -9.07 50.89
CA TRP A 5 -45.12 -8.57 49.55
C TRP A 5 -44.05 -7.65 48.99
N LEU A 6 -43.43 -6.79 49.82
CA LEU A 6 -42.30 -5.96 49.39
C LEU A 6 -41.07 -6.81 49.05
N LEU A 7 -40.81 -7.89 49.80
CA LEU A 7 -39.70 -8.81 49.53
C LEU A 7 -39.94 -9.65 48.27
N VAL A 8 -41.17 -10.11 48.03
CA VAL A 8 -41.57 -10.81 46.80
C VAL A 8 -41.55 -9.85 45.62
N PHE A 9 -41.99 -8.60 45.76
CA PHE A 9 -41.94 -7.61 44.69
C PHE A 9 -40.50 -7.16 44.38
N LEU A 10 -39.66 -6.97 45.40
CA LEU A 10 -38.23 -6.70 45.18
C LEU A 10 -37.54 -7.92 44.57
N LEU A 11 -37.81 -9.15 45.01
CA LEU A 11 -37.34 -10.36 44.33
C LEU A 11 -37.85 -10.42 42.89
N TYR A 12 -39.11 -10.09 42.61
CA TYR A 12 -39.67 -10.10 41.26
C TYR A 12 -39.05 -9.02 40.36
N VAL A 13 -38.67 -7.87 40.92
CA VAL A 13 -37.97 -6.78 40.20
C VAL A 13 -36.46 -7.05 40.05
N PHE A 14 -35.85 -7.82 40.96
CA PHE A 14 -34.47 -8.31 40.85
C PHE A 14 -34.33 -9.63 40.05
N LEU A 15 -35.42 -10.38 39.86
CA LEU A 15 -35.48 -11.58 39.01
C LEU A 15 -36.07 -11.28 37.63
N ALA A 16 -36.72 -10.13 37.45
CA ALA A 16 -36.99 -9.55 36.13
C ALA A 16 -35.77 -8.74 35.67
N GLU A 17 -34.62 -9.40 35.57
CA GLU A 17 -33.54 -8.90 34.73
C GLU A 17 -34.09 -8.86 33.30
N GLY A 18 -34.10 -7.67 32.69
CA GLY A 18 -34.48 -7.52 31.30
C GLY A 18 -33.49 -8.25 30.41
N LYS A 19 -33.95 -8.81 29.28
CA LYS A 19 -33.08 -9.44 28.31
C LYS A 19 -31.92 -8.51 27.92
N THR A 20 -30.72 -9.08 27.78
CA THR A 20 -29.59 -8.33 27.23
C THR A 20 -29.82 -8.14 25.74
N ASN A 21 -30.02 -6.90 25.33
CA ASN A 21 -30.28 -6.55 23.93
C ASN A 21 -28.96 -6.54 23.15
N VAL A 22 -28.86 -7.44 22.17
CA VAL A 22 -27.75 -7.56 21.23
C VAL A 22 -28.19 -7.01 19.88
N SER A 23 -27.39 -6.14 19.29
CA SER A 23 -27.71 -5.50 18.01
C SER A 23 -26.77 -5.94 16.89
N ILE A 24 -27.31 -6.31 15.73
CA ILE A 24 -26.54 -6.75 14.57
C ILE A 24 -26.96 -5.92 13.35
N ALA A 25 -26.00 -5.41 12.58
CA ALA A 25 -26.26 -4.79 11.28
C ALA A 25 -25.92 -5.74 10.14
N ALA A 26 -26.75 -5.75 9.09
CA ALA A 26 -26.50 -6.46 7.84
C ALA A 26 -26.98 -5.61 6.65
N PRO A 27 -26.41 -5.75 5.44
CA PRO A 27 -26.97 -5.11 4.25
C PRO A 27 -28.28 -5.80 3.86
N VAL A 28 -29.17 -5.14 3.12
CA VAL A 28 -30.37 -5.78 2.54
C VAL A 28 -29.97 -6.68 1.36
N SER A 29 -30.16 -7.99 1.49
CA SER A 29 -30.19 -8.97 0.39
C SER A 29 -31.16 -10.11 0.71
N SER A 30 -31.38 -11.03 -0.23
CA SER A 30 -32.11 -12.28 0.02
C SER A 30 -31.44 -13.09 1.13
N ALA A 31 -30.14 -13.35 0.97
CA ALA A 31 -29.29 -14.08 1.90
C ALA A 31 -29.32 -13.52 3.33
N THR A 32 -29.10 -12.22 3.50
CA THR A 32 -28.96 -11.60 4.83
C THR A 32 -30.28 -11.51 5.59
N SER A 33 -31.42 -11.64 4.90
CA SER A 33 -32.73 -11.71 5.56
C SER A 33 -32.83 -12.92 6.51
N ASN A 34 -32.08 -14.00 6.25
CA ASN A 34 -32.00 -15.19 7.11
C ASN A 34 -31.50 -14.86 8.53
N PHE A 35 -30.67 -13.81 8.70
CA PHE A 35 -30.24 -13.38 10.02
C PHE A 35 -31.41 -12.92 10.90
N GLN A 36 -32.45 -12.29 10.33
CA GLN A 36 -33.66 -11.94 11.08
C GLN A 36 -34.44 -13.19 11.52
N THR A 37 -34.52 -14.20 10.65
CA THR A 37 -35.13 -15.50 10.96
C THR A 37 -34.38 -16.23 12.09
N LEU A 38 -33.04 -16.29 12.00
CA LEU A 38 -32.16 -16.86 13.02
C LEU A 38 -32.32 -16.12 14.36
N ALA A 39 -32.32 -14.79 14.37
CA ALA A 39 -32.53 -13.99 15.56
C ALA A 39 -33.91 -14.25 16.21
N ALA A 40 -34.97 -14.34 15.40
CA ALA A 40 -36.31 -14.66 15.91
C ALA A 40 -36.38 -16.06 16.55
N GLN A 41 -35.74 -17.06 15.96
CA GLN A 41 -35.65 -18.41 16.52
C GLN A 41 -34.83 -18.43 17.83
N PHE A 42 -33.68 -17.77 17.86
CA PHE A 42 -32.86 -17.64 19.07
C PHE A 42 -33.62 -16.95 20.21
N ASN A 43 -34.31 -15.85 19.92
CA ASN A 43 -35.09 -15.09 20.90
C ASN A 43 -36.27 -15.87 21.49
N ALA A 44 -36.79 -16.87 20.76
CA ALA A 44 -37.80 -17.80 21.24
C ALA A 44 -37.20 -18.95 22.07
N ALA A 45 -35.95 -19.34 21.81
CA ALA A 45 -35.24 -20.38 22.53
C ALA A 45 -34.54 -19.89 23.81
N GLN A 46 -34.16 -18.60 23.88
CA GLN A 46 -33.38 -18.01 24.97
C GLN A 46 -34.21 -17.07 25.83
N SER A 47 -34.08 -17.18 27.16
CA SER A 47 -34.75 -16.29 28.12
C SER A 47 -33.98 -15.00 28.41
N ASP A 48 -32.67 -14.98 28.21
CA ASP A 48 -31.78 -14.00 28.84
C ASP A 48 -31.17 -12.99 27.85
N ILE A 49 -31.21 -13.30 26.55
CA ILE A 49 -30.68 -12.49 25.44
C ILE A 49 -31.79 -12.20 24.43
N GLU A 50 -31.77 -11.00 23.84
CA GLU A 50 -32.64 -10.57 22.73
C GLU A 50 -31.80 -10.00 21.59
N VAL A 51 -31.75 -10.70 20.47
CA VAL A 51 -30.99 -10.32 19.27
C VAL A 51 -31.90 -9.55 18.32
N THR A 52 -31.48 -8.36 17.90
CA THR A 52 -32.16 -7.54 16.88
C THR A 52 -31.24 -7.36 15.66
N VAL A 53 -31.68 -7.86 14.50
CA VAL A 53 -30.97 -7.69 13.23
C VAL A 53 -31.59 -6.54 12.43
N THR A 54 -30.79 -5.50 12.21
CA THR A 54 -31.14 -4.31 11.44
C THR A 54 -30.62 -4.47 10.01
N LEU A 55 -31.54 -4.62 9.05
CA LEU A 55 -31.20 -4.60 7.63
C LEU A 55 -31.06 -3.15 7.14
N ILE A 56 -29.87 -2.80 6.67
CA ILE A 56 -29.53 -1.47 6.15
C ILE A 56 -29.71 -1.49 4.62
N PRO A 57 -30.57 -0.61 4.04
CA PRO A 57 -30.82 -0.59 2.60
C PRO A 57 -29.56 -0.34 1.77
N THR A 58 -29.42 -1.07 0.66
CA THR A 58 -28.31 -0.93 -0.30
C THR A 58 -28.31 0.39 -1.07
N THR A 59 -29.38 1.18 -0.96
CA THR A 59 -29.41 2.60 -1.42
C THR A 59 -28.54 3.51 -0.55
N VAL A 60 -28.16 3.05 0.64
CA VAL A 60 -27.03 3.56 1.41
C VAL A 60 -25.88 2.59 1.16
N ASP A 61 -24.68 3.09 0.86
CA ASP A 61 -23.50 2.24 0.79
C ASP A 61 -23.19 1.69 2.20
N TYR A 62 -23.70 0.48 2.47
CA TYR A 62 -23.55 -0.23 3.73
C TYR A 62 -22.09 -0.34 4.14
N TYR A 63 -21.22 -0.70 3.20
CA TYR A 63 -19.80 -0.89 3.45
C TYR A 63 -19.13 0.44 3.83
N HIS A 64 -19.42 1.52 3.12
CA HIS A 64 -18.95 2.86 3.49
C HIS A 64 -19.52 3.33 4.84
N THR A 65 -20.79 3.04 5.15
CA THR A 65 -21.41 3.42 6.43
C THR A 65 -20.79 2.67 7.61
N ILE A 66 -20.63 1.35 7.53
CA ILE A 66 -20.00 0.56 8.58
C ILE A 66 -18.52 0.93 8.73
N LYS A 67 -17.75 1.03 7.63
CA LYS A 67 -16.35 1.50 7.67
C LYS A 67 -16.25 2.88 8.32
N GLY A 68 -17.13 3.82 7.97
CA GLY A 68 -17.17 5.15 8.57
C GLY A 68 -17.48 5.15 10.07
N ALA A 69 -18.40 4.29 10.52
CA ALA A 69 -18.71 4.14 11.95
C ALA A 69 -17.54 3.51 12.74
N LEU A 70 -16.82 2.54 12.14
CA LEU A 70 -15.60 1.97 12.71
C LEU A 70 -14.49 3.04 12.84
N VAL A 71 -14.23 3.81 11.76
CA VAL A 71 -13.25 4.93 11.74
C VAL A 71 -13.50 5.94 12.87
N LEU A 72 -14.77 6.27 13.12
CA LEU A 72 -15.15 7.24 14.15
C LEU A 72 -15.14 6.67 15.57
N GLY A 73 -15.10 5.35 15.74
CA GLY A 73 -15.34 4.68 17.03
C GLY A 73 -16.79 4.79 17.51
N ASP A 74 -17.72 5.14 16.62
CA ASP A 74 -19.14 5.40 16.90
C ASP A 74 -20.04 4.20 16.49
N ILE A 75 -19.46 3.03 16.21
CA ILE A 75 -20.27 1.85 15.86
C ILE A 75 -21.08 1.36 17.05
N THR A 76 -22.42 1.41 16.91
CA THR A 76 -23.38 1.05 17.96
C THR A 76 -23.82 -0.41 17.92
N PHE A 77 -23.34 -1.20 16.96
CA PHE A 77 -23.74 -2.60 16.77
C PHE A 77 -22.77 -3.56 17.45
N ASP A 78 -23.31 -4.62 18.06
CA ASP A 78 -22.53 -5.70 18.68
C ASP A 78 -22.03 -6.73 17.67
N GLY A 79 -22.68 -6.82 16.50
CA GLY A 79 -22.25 -7.64 15.37
C GLY A 79 -22.47 -6.93 14.03
N ILE A 80 -21.64 -7.26 13.04
CA ILE A 80 -21.76 -6.76 11.66
C ILE A 80 -21.61 -7.90 10.66
N ALA A 81 -22.61 -8.06 9.80
CA ALA A 81 -22.63 -9.07 8.75
C ALA A 81 -22.04 -8.52 7.45
N PHE A 82 -21.11 -9.25 6.84
CA PHE A 82 -20.52 -8.92 5.54
C PHE A 82 -19.92 -10.15 4.87
N GLY A 83 -19.81 -10.14 3.54
CA GLY A 83 -19.08 -11.18 2.81
C GLY A 83 -17.59 -11.14 3.10
N GLN A 84 -16.97 -12.32 3.22
CA GLN A 84 -15.59 -12.50 3.68
C GLN A 84 -14.56 -11.66 2.92
N VAL A 85 -14.77 -11.36 1.63
CA VAL A 85 -13.88 -10.46 0.85
C VAL A 85 -13.61 -9.11 1.54
N HIS A 86 -14.56 -8.56 2.31
CA HIS A 86 -14.42 -7.25 2.98
C HIS A 86 -13.68 -7.29 4.34
N LEU A 87 -13.26 -8.46 4.83
CA LEU A 87 -12.65 -8.62 6.16
C LEU A 87 -11.49 -7.64 6.42
N LEU A 88 -10.54 -7.52 5.49
CA LEU A 88 -9.39 -6.65 5.69
C LEU A 88 -9.79 -5.17 5.76
N GLU A 89 -10.75 -4.74 4.94
CA GLU A 89 -11.21 -3.35 4.94
C GLU A 89 -11.94 -3.00 6.24
N MET A 90 -12.64 -3.96 6.85
CA MET A 90 -13.27 -3.78 8.16
C MET A 90 -12.24 -3.75 9.29
N LEU A 91 -11.24 -4.64 9.26
CA LEU A 91 -10.14 -4.64 10.23
C LEU A 91 -9.37 -3.32 10.24
N LEU A 92 -9.09 -2.77 9.06
CA LEU A 92 -8.27 -1.56 8.85
C LEU A 92 -9.05 -0.24 8.80
N ALA A 93 -10.37 -0.23 9.01
CA ALA A 93 -11.20 0.96 8.88
C ALA A 93 -10.72 2.10 9.83
N GLY A 94 -10.03 3.11 9.29
CA GLY A 94 -9.47 4.22 10.07
C GLY A 94 -8.15 3.89 10.80
N VAL A 95 -7.52 2.76 10.48
CA VAL A 95 -6.24 2.34 11.03
C VAL A 95 -5.13 2.70 10.02
N ASP A 96 -4.34 3.72 10.33
CA ASP A 96 -3.33 4.29 9.41
C ASP A 96 -2.16 3.34 9.06
N SER A 97 -2.06 2.16 9.69
CA SER A 97 -1.00 1.18 9.40
C SER A 97 -1.32 -0.21 9.97
N ALA A 98 -0.66 -1.27 9.47
CA ALA A 98 -0.80 -2.66 9.96
C ALA A 98 -0.27 -2.89 11.40
N SER A 99 -0.18 -1.84 12.22
CA SER A 99 0.87 -1.67 13.23
C SER A 99 0.58 -2.28 14.59
N ASN A 100 -0.62 -2.78 14.81
CA ASN A 100 -0.92 -3.54 16.01
C ASN A 100 -2.21 -4.33 15.78
N SER A 101 -2.25 -5.63 16.13
CA SER A 101 -3.55 -6.32 16.26
C SER A 101 -4.39 -5.74 17.41
N ASP A 102 -3.75 -5.03 18.34
CA ASP A 102 -4.43 -4.17 19.32
C ASP A 102 -5.21 -3.00 18.68
N GLU A 103 -4.90 -2.59 17.45
CA GLU A 103 -5.54 -1.48 16.73
C GLU A 103 -6.62 -1.93 15.74
N TRP A 104 -6.77 -3.24 15.45
CA TRP A 104 -7.78 -3.72 14.49
C TRP A 104 -9.19 -3.57 15.06
N ASN A 105 -10.14 -3.20 14.20
CA ASN A 105 -11.49 -2.84 14.63
C ASN A 105 -12.41 -4.03 14.99
N LEU A 106 -12.00 -5.27 14.75
CA LEU A 106 -12.76 -6.47 15.06
C LEU A 106 -12.13 -7.22 16.24
N GLU A 107 -12.97 -7.85 17.04
CA GLU A 107 -12.55 -8.76 18.12
C GLU A 107 -11.97 -10.06 17.51
N PRO A 108 -10.77 -10.50 17.92
CA PRO A 108 -10.27 -11.83 17.56
C PRO A 108 -11.13 -12.91 18.24
N LEU A 109 -11.73 -13.78 17.44
CA LEU A 109 -12.63 -14.84 17.88
C LEU A 109 -11.93 -16.18 18.10
N THR A 110 -10.65 -16.32 17.72
CA THR A 110 -9.85 -17.56 17.78
C THR A 110 -10.05 -18.36 19.08
N ALA A 111 -9.93 -17.70 20.23
CA ALA A 111 -10.08 -18.35 21.54
C ALA A 111 -11.53 -18.75 21.88
N ARG A 112 -12.53 -18.01 21.37
CA ARG A 112 -13.95 -18.31 21.58
C ARG A 112 -14.39 -19.48 20.70
N VAL A 113 -13.97 -19.47 19.45
CA VAL A 113 -14.17 -20.54 18.46
C VAL A 113 -13.56 -21.84 18.96
N ALA A 114 -12.29 -21.83 19.39
CA ALA A 114 -11.63 -23.02 19.94
C ALA A 114 -12.25 -23.55 21.25
N ALA A 115 -13.00 -22.71 21.98
CA ALA A 115 -13.69 -23.09 23.20
C ALA A 115 -15.15 -23.55 22.98
N SER A 116 -15.70 -23.41 21.78
CA SER A 116 -17.10 -23.74 21.47
C SER A 116 -17.24 -25.10 20.77
N PRO A 117 -17.60 -26.18 21.49
CA PRO A 117 -17.93 -27.45 20.85
C PRO A 117 -19.25 -27.40 20.09
N LEU A 118 -20.14 -26.45 20.41
CA LEU A 118 -21.43 -26.28 19.73
C LEU A 118 -21.27 -25.75 18.30
N LEU A 119 -20.29 -24.87 18.09
CA LEU A 119 -19.98 -24.32 16.78
C LEU A 119 -19.40 -25.38 15.81
N ASP A 120 -18.85 -26.50 16.30
CA ASP A 120 -18.23 -27.55 15.48
C ASP A 120 -17.32 -26.97 14.37
N TRP A 121 -16.24 -26.31 14.78
CA TRP A 121 -15.35 -25.58 13.86
C TRP A 121 -14.60 -26.50 12.90
N ASP A 122 -14.35 -27.75 13.30
CA ASP A 122 -13.73 -28.77 12.43
C ASP A 122 -14.69 -29.31 11.37
N GLY A 123 -16.01 -29.23 11.60
CA GLY A 123 -17.04 -29.49 10.59
C GLY A 123 -17.20 -28.41 9.51
N ILE A 124 -16.51 -27.28 9.63
CA ILE A 124 -16.45 -26.23 8.59
C ILE A 124 -15.37 -26.56 7.57
N ASN A 125 -15.62 -26.21 6.30
CA ASN A 125 -14.68 -26.47 5.22
C ASN A 125 -13.29 -25.84 5.43
N LEU A 126 -12.26 -26.49 4.87
CA LEU A 126 -10.87 -26.13 5.11
C LEU A 126 -10.57 -24.69 4.67
N PHE A 127 -11.08 -24.24 3.53
CA PHE A 127 -10.79 -22.90 3.05
C PHE A 127 -11.42 -21.82 3.94
N THR A 128 -12.72 -21.90 4.23
CA THR A 128 -13.44 -20.90 5.03
C THR A 128 -12.83 -20.77 6.41
N ARG A 129 -12.50 -21.88 7.09
CA ARG A 129 -11.89 -21.85 8.43
C ARG A 129 -10.40 -21.50 8.47
N SER A 130 -9.71 -21.52 7.33
CA SER A 130 -8.26 -21.24 7.24
C SER A 130 -7.98 -19.85 6.66
N TYR A 131 -8.69 -19.43 5.61
CA TYR A 131 -8.43 -18.22 4.82
C TYR A 131 -9.64 -17.28 4.76
N GLY A 132 -10.85 -17.84 4.63
CA GLY A 132 -12.07 -17.08 4.49
C GLY A 132 -12.40 -16.21 5.71
N THR A 133 -12.43 -16.83 6.89
CA THR A 133 -12.76 -16.20 8.18
C THR A 133 -11.58 -15.58 8.92
N ASN A 134 -10.37 -15.78 8.38
CA ASN A 134 -9.12 -15.50 9.09
C ASN A 134 -8.34 -14.34 8.46
N PHE A 135 -7.52 -13.71 9.31
CA PHE A 135 -6.50 -12.77 8.88
C PHE A 135 -5.27 -12.91 9.78
N ASN A 136 -4.08 -13.09 9.17
CA ASN A 136 -2.84 -13.32 9.91
C ASN A 136 -2.94 -14.46 10.95
N LYS A 137 -3.54 -15.59 10.55
CA LYS A 137 -3.80 -16.80 11.35
C LYS A 137 -4.82 -16.67 12.51
N ASP A 138 -5.32 -15.48 12.80
CA ASP A 138 -6.42 -15.30 13.77
C ASP A 138 -7.79 -15.32 13.07
N VAL A 139 -8.79 -15.89 13.76
CA VAL A 139 -10.19 -15.96 13.30
C VAL A 139 -10.90 -14.67 13.70
N TYR A 140 -11.57 -14.01 12.76
CA TYR A 140 -12.33 -12.77 13.01
C TYR A 140 -13.83 -12.86 12.71
N LEU A 141 -14.25 -13.93 12.03
CA LEU A 141 -15.60 -14.10 11.52
C LEU A 141 -16.17 -15.46 11.91
N VAL A 142 -17.47 -15.50 12.20
CA VAL A 142 -18.25 -16.74 12.17
C VAL A 142 -18.96 -16.82 10.81
N PRO A 143 -18.75 -17.89 10.03
CA PRO A 143 -19.37 -18.06 8.71
C PRO A 143 -20.77 -18.65 8.82
N PHE A 144 -21.64 -18.26 7.89
CA PHE A 144 -23.03 -18.75 7.79
C PHE A 144 -23.34 -19.35 6.42
N ASP A 145 -22.36 -19.30 5.53
CA ASP A 145 -22.53 -19.38 4.09
C ASP A 145 -21.18 -19.66 3.42
N GLY A 146 -21.20 -20.26 2.24
CA GLY A 146 -20.04 -20.68 1.46
C GLY A 146 -20.20 -20.32 -0.01
N ASP A 147 -20.06 -19.04 -0.35
CA ASP A 147 -20.08 -18.58 -1.73
C ASP A 147 -18.88 -19.12 -2.53
N TYR A 148 -19.15 -20.04 -3.45
CA TYR A 148 -18.21 -20.52 -4.47
C TYR A 148 -18.89 -20.54 -5.83
N HIS A 149 -18.17 -20.12 -6.86
CA HIS A 149 -18.64 -20.23 -8.24
C HIS A 149 -18.57 -21.67 -8.76
N GLN A 150 -19.58 -22.06 -9.52
CA GLN A 150 -19.84 -23.42 -9.99
C GLN A 150 -20.32 -23.39 -11.44
N LEU A 151 -20.03 -24.46 -12.18
CA LEU A 151 -20.53 -24.67 -13.52
C LEU A 151 -21.82 -25.49 -13.46
N TYR A 152 -22.87 -25.02 -14.12
CA TYR A 152 -24.14 -25.75 -14.28
C TYR A 152 -24.34 -26.08 -15.76
N LEU A 153 -24.69 -27.32 -16.05
CA LEU A 153 -24.88 -27.81 -17.42
C LEU A 153 -26.06 -28.78 -17.54
N ARG A 154 -26.60 -28.89 -18.75
CA ARG A 154 -27.70 -29.80 -19.11
C ARG A 154 -27.17 -31.10 -19.70
N GLU A 155 -27.19 -32.17 -18.91
CA GLU A 155 -26.65 -33.49 -19.31
C GLU A 155 -27.45 -34.10 -20.47
N ASP A 156 -28.77 -33.92 -20.53
CA ASP A 156 -29.61 -34.37 -21.64
C ASP A 156 -29.27 -33.72 -22.98
N VAL A 157 -28.86 -32.45 -22.96
CA VAL A 157 -28.37 -31.72 -24.14
C VAL A 157 -27.01 -32.27 -24.57
N LEU A 158 -26.10 -32.54 -23.63
CA LEU A 158 -24.81 -33.15 -23.93
C LEU A 158 -24.99 -34.56 -24.52
N ASP A 159 -25.81 -35.41 -23.91
CA ASP A 159 -26.12 -36.77 -24.37
C ASP A 159 -26.73 -36.77 -25.78
N TYR A 160 -27.68 -35.87 -26.06
CA TYR A 160 -28.31 -35.77 -27.38
C TYR A 160 -27.31 -35.46 -28.50
N TYR A 161 -26.30 -34.64 -28.23
CA TYR A 161 -25.22 -34.31 -29.17
C TYR A 161 -23.99 -35.23 -29.06
N GLY A 162 -24.00 -36.21 -28.15
CA GLY A 162 -22.88 -37.14 -27.93
C GLY A 162 -21.62 -36.47 -27.35
N LEU A 163 -21.80 -35.42 -26.55
CA LEU A 163 -20.74 -34.64 -25.91
C LEU A 163 -20.48 -35.14 -24.48
N ALA A 164 -19.22 -35.11 -24.06
CA ALA A 164 -18.84 -35.48 -22.69
C ALA A 164 -18.85 -34.29 -21.74
N VAL A 165 -19.13 -34.53 -20.46
CA VAL A 165 -19.00 -33.53 -19.39
C VAL A 165 -17.56 -33.00 -19.33
N PRO A 166 -17.33 -31.68 -19.51
CA PRO A 166 -16.00 -31.11 -19.63
C PRO A 166 -15.27 -31.08 -18.28
N ARG A 167 -14.04 -31.58 -18.22
CA ARG A 167 -13.19 -31.57 -17.02
C ARG A 167 -12.10 -30.51 -17.04
N SER A 168 -11.86 -29.86 -18.18
CA SER A 168 -10.95 -28.72 -18.29
C SER A 168 -11.54 -27.53 -19.05
N ILE A 169 -11.03 -26.32 -18.82
CA ILE A 169 -11.47 -25.09 -19.50
C ILE A 169 -11.42 -25.22 -21.05
N PRO A 170 -10.38 -25.83 -21.67
CA PRO A 170 -10.40 -26.10 -23.10
C PRO A 170 -11.54 -27.03 -23.54
N GLU A 171 -11.85 -28.09 -22.77
CA GLU A 171 -12.98 -28.99 -23.05
C GLU A 171 -14.32 -28.25 -22.93
N LEU A 172 -14.47 -27.36 -21.95
CA LEU A 172 -15.68 -26.54 -21.77
C LEU A 172 -15.93 -25.64 -23.00
N VAL A 173 -14.89 -25.00 -23.51
CA VAL A 173 -14.94 -24.20 -24.74
C VAL A 173 -15.21 -25.06 -25.99
N GLU A 174 -14.67 -26.29 -26.05
CA GLU A 174 -14.99 -27.25 -27.13
C GLU A 174 -16.46 -27.68 -27.10
N VAL A 175 -17.03 -27.97 -25.92
CA VAL A 175 -18.46 -28.30 -25.74
C VAL A 175 -19.35 -27.11 -26.14
N ALA A 176 -19.05 -25.89 -25.66
CA ALA A 176 -19.83 -24.70 -26.00
C ALA A 176 -19.85 -24.43 -27.52
N ARG A 177 -18.71 -24.58 -28.20
CA ARG A 177 -18.62 -24.46 -29.67
C ARG A 177 -19.39 -25.56 -30.41
N ALA A 178 -19.36 -26.80 -29.92
CA ALA A 178 -20.07 -27.90 -30.53
C ALA A 178 -21.60 -27.70 -30.43
N LEU A 179 -22.08 -27.22 -29.28
CA LEU A 179 -23.48 -26.88 -29.06
C LEU A 179 -23.93 -25.71 -29.93
N SER A 180 -23.19 -24.59 -29.96
CA SER A 180 -23.57 -23.42 -30.79
C SER A 180 -23.37 -23.60 -32.30
N ALA A 181 -22.60 -24.60 -32.72
CA ALA A 181 -22.55 -25.04 -34.11
C ALA A 181 -23.69 -26.02 -34.48
N SER A 182 -24.50 -26.43 -33.51
CA SER A 182 -25.65 -27.33 -33.70
C SER A 182 -26.97 -26.56 -33.73
N ASP A 183 -27.97 -27.14 -34.38
CA ASP A 183 -29.26 -26.50 -34.65
C ASP A 183 -30.22 -26.64 -33.45
N MET A 184 -29.79 -26.18 -32.27
CA MET A 184 -30.54 -26.38 -31.02
C MET A 184 -31.89 -25.65 -31.03
N ALA A 185 -31.90 -24.39 -31.46
CA ALA A 185 -33.09 -23.54 -31.46
C ALA A 185 -34.24 -24.05 -32.36
N ASP A 186 -33.94 -24.87 -33.37
CA ASP A 186 -34.94 -25.51 -34.23
C ASP A 186 -35.65 -26.71 -33.54
N ASN A 187 -35.20 -27.12 -32.35
CA ASN A 187 -35.89 -28.10 -31.49
C ASN A 187 -36.43 -27.43 -30.22
N SER A 188 -37.76 -27.36 -30.08
CA SER A 188 -38.44 -26.71 -28.95
C SER A 188 -38.24 -27.38 -27.57
N SER A 189 -37.50 -28.49 -27.48
CA SER A 189 -37.08 -29.09 -26.20
C SER A 189 -35.60 -28.81 -25.85
N MET A 190 -34.87 -28.10 -26.70
CA MET A 190 -33.45 -27.76 -26.54
C MET A 190 -33.27 -26.28 -26.21
N PRO A 191 -32.12 -25.89 -25.62
CA PRO A 191 -31.79 -24.49 -25.36
C PRO A 191 -31.58 -23.66 -26.62
N ASP A 192 -31.88 -22.36 -26.54
CA ASP A 192 -31.67 -21.40 -27.64
C ASP A 192 -30.17 -21.12 -27.88
N VAL A 193 -29.34 -21.16 -26.82
CA VAL A 193 -27.89 -20.89 -26.87
C VAL A 193 -27.08 -21.89 -26.02
N ALA A 194 -25.79 -22.06 -26.30
CA ALA A 194 -24.95 -22.96 -25.49
C ALA A 194 -24.66 -22.38 -24.11
N PHE A 195 -24.37 -21.07 -24.01
CA PHE A 195 -23.91 -20.43 -22.78
C PHE A 195 -24.72 -19.18 -22.42
N CYS A 196 -24.89 -18.93 -21.13
CA CYS A 196 -25.40 -17.66 -20.59
C CYS A 196 -24.67 -17.32 -19.29
N VAL A 197 -24.42 -16.03 -19.05
CA VAL A 197 -23.86 -15.53 -17.78
C VAL A 197 -24.33 -14.09 -17.57
N GLY A 198 -24.63 -13.73 -16.33
CA GLY A 198 -24.97 -12.36 -15.95
C GLY A 198 -23.77 -11.69 -15.33
N ASP A 199 -22.92 -11.05 -16.14
CA ASP A 199 -21.65 -10.48 -15.68
C ASP A 199 -21.85 -9.22 -14.81
N GLY A 200 -22.81 -8.36 -15.17
CA GLY A 200 -23.23 -7.20 -14.37
C GLY A 200 -22.05 -6.32 -13.92
N THR A 201 -21.90 -6.10 -12.62
CA THR A 201 -20.72 -5.43 -12.01
C THR A 201 -19.72 -6.42 -11.40
N ASN A 202 -19.73 -7.67 -11.85
CA ASN A 202 -18.97 -8.81 -11.30
C ASN A 202 -18.13 -9.57 -12.35
N LEU A 203 -17.97 -9.03 -13.57
CA LEU A 203 -17.18 -9.63 -14.65
C LEU A 203 -15.78 -10.08 -14.21
N GLN A 204 -15.13 -9.31 -13.34
CA GLN A 204 -13.82 -9.65 -12.78
C GLN A 204 -13.79 -11.05 -12.13
N ARG A 205 -14.90 -11.47 -11.49
CA ARG A 205 -15.05 -12.77 -10.81
C ARG A 205 -15.20 -13.90 -11.80
N PHE A 206 -16.11 -13.76 -12.77
CA PHE A 206 -16.31 -14.74 -13.83
C PHE A 206 -15.03 -14.94 -14.67
N VAL A 207 -14.29 -13.88 -14.97
CA VAL A 207 -12.97 -13.99 -15.62
C VAL A 207 -11.93 -14.62 -14.69
N THR A 208 -12.01 -14.39 -13.37
CA THR A 208 -11.14 -15.03 -12.38
C THR A 208 -11.31 -16.55 -12.38
N ASP A 209 -12.53 -17.09 -12.51
CA ASP A 209 -12.77 -18.55 -12.59
C ASP A 209 -12.01 -19.22 -13.75
N PHE A 210 -11.93 -18.55 -14.91
CA PHE A 210 -11.23 -19.08 -16.09
C PHE A 210 -9.72 -18.89 -16.01
N THR A 211 -9.22 -17.93 -15.23
CA THR A 211 -7.78 -17.61 -15.16
C THR A 211 -7.06 -18.32 -14.02
N MET A 212 -7.70 -18.50 -12.86
CA MET A 212 -7.07 -19.13 -11.69
C MET A 212 -6.56 -20.56 -11.93
N PRO A 213 -7.27 -21.45 -12.66
CA PRO A 213 -6.78 -22.79 -13.00
C PRO A 213 -5.47 -22.80 -13.80
N PHE A 214 -5.09 -21.70 -14.46
CA PHE A 214 -3.81 -21.59 -15.17
C PHE A 214 -2.70 -20.96 -14.32
N ILE A 215 -3.01 -20.31 -13.20
CA ILE A 215 -2.07 -19.46 -12.44
C ILE A 215 -1.80 -20.00 -11.03
N GLN A 216 -2.83 -20.41 -10.30
CA GLN A 216 -2.71 -20.95 -8.95
C GLN A 216 -2.77 -22.48 -8.99
N TYR A 217 -1.67 -23.13 -8.64
CA TYR A 217 -1.48 -24.57 -8.79
C TYR A 217 -0.81 -25.25 -7.58
N ALA A 218 -0.17 -24.47 -6.69
CA ALA A 218 0.57 -24.97 -5.53
C ALA A 218 -0.13 -24.67 -4.20
N GLY A 219 -1.45 -24.54 -4.21
CA GLY A 219 -2.30 -24.31 -3.04
C GLY A 219 -2.69 -22.84 -2.85
N THR A 220 -3.72 -22.60 -2.03
CA THR A 220 -4.23 -21.23 -1.75
C THR A 220 -3.11 -20.26 -1.31
N ALA A 221 -2.16 -20.74 -0.49
CA ALA A 221 -1.03 -19.94 -0.01
C ALA A 221 -0.06 -19.46 -1.11
N GLN A 222 -0.12 -20.01 -2.34
CA GLN A 222 0.68 -19.54 -3.47
C GLN A 222 0.21 -18.16 -3.97
N GLY A 223 -1.09 -17.87 -3.86
CA GLY A 223 -1.73 -16.66 -4.35
C GLY A 223 -1.90 -16.61 -5.87
N GLY A 224 -3.08 -16.18 -6.33
CA GLY A 224 -3.44 -16.10 -7.75
C GLY A 224 -3.15 -14.76 -8.44
N TYR A 225 -3.27 -13.63 -7.73
CA TYR A 225 -3.18 -12.29 -8.33
C TYR A 225 -1.76 -11.70 -8.34
N PHE A 226 -1.00 -11.97 -7.29
CA PHE A 226 0.38 -11.50 -7.10
C PHE A 226 1.28 -12.63 -6.59
N THR A 227 2.60 -12.51 -6.79
CA THR A 227 3.56 -13.37 -6.10
C THR A 227 3.72 -12.96 -4.64
N THR A 228 3.81 -13.95 -3.74
CA THR A 228 3.90 -13.66 -2.30
C THR A 228 5.28 -13.18 -1.86
N ASP A 229 6.33 -13.32 -2.68
CA ASP A 229 7.71 -12.95 -2.36
C ASP A 229 8.08 -11.50 -2.71
N GLY A 230 7.44 -10.92 -3.72
CA GLY A 230 7.77 -9.60 -4.27
C GLY A 230 6.58 -8.75 -4.71
N MET A 231 5.34 -9.23 -4.56
CA MET A 231 4.12 -8.60 -5.08
C MET A 231 4.14 -8.41 -6.60
N VAL A 232 4.79 -9.31 -7.33
CA VAL A 232 4.84 -9.24 -8.80
C VAL A 232 3.45 -9.54 -9.35
N ASN A 233 2.95 -8.65 -10.20
CA ASN A 233 1.65 -8.75 -10.84
C ASN A 233 1.53 -10.00 -11.75
N LEU A 234 0.38 -10.69 -11.69
CA LEU A 234 0.07 -11.87 -12.50
C LEU A 234 -1.08 -11.65 -13.51
N PHE A 235 -1.50 -10.41 -13.77
CA PHE A 235 -2.54 -10.09 -14.76
C PHE A 235 -2.07 -10.08 -16.23
N ASN A 236 -0.76 -10.16 -16.50
CA ASN A 236 -0.22 -10.19 -17.86
C ASN A 236 0.84 -11.30 -18.03
N ASN A 237 0.37 -12.53 -18.16
CA ASN A 237 1.17 -13.71 -18.50
C ASN A 237 0.33 -14.68 -19.34
N ALA A 238 0.94 -15.76 -19.84
CA ALA A 238 0.26 -16.74 -20.70
C ALA A 238 -0.93 -17.46 -20.02
N GLY A 239 -0.92 -17.60 -18.68
CA GLY A 239 -2.04 -18.20 -17.93
C GLY A 239 -3.24 -17.27 -17.84
N PHE A 240 -3.02 -16.02 -17.44
CA PHE A 240 -4.09 -15.02 -17.40
C PHE A 240 -4.66 -14.76 -18.82
N LYS A 241 -3.79 -14.67 -19.82
CA LYS A 241 -4.19 -14.55 -21.22
C LYS A 241 -5.07 -15.73 -21.67
N ALA A 242 -4.65 -16.97 -21.43
CA ALA A 242 -5.41 -18.15 -21.84
C ALA A 242 -6.80 -18.23 -21.18
N GLY A 243 -6.92 -17.86 -19.90
CA GLY A 243 -8.22 -17.81 -19.23
C GLY A 243 -9.15 -16.72 -19.78
N VAL A 244 -8.62 -15.52 -20.07
CA VAL A 244 -9.38 -14.42 -20.67
C VAL A 244 -9.84 -14.76 -22.10
N GLU A 245 -8.98 -15.39 -22.92
CA GLU A 245 -9.34 -15.88 -24.26
C GLU A 245 -10.40 -17.01 -24.19
N ALA A 246 -10.32 -17.89 -23.19
CA ALA A 246 -11.31 -18.93 -22.97
C ALA A 246 -12.67 -18.35 -22.54
N PHE A 247 -12.69 -17.33 -21.68
CA PHE A 247 -13.93 -16.64 -21.31
C PHE A 247 -14.56 -15.92 -22.52
N ARG A 248 -13.78 -15.19 -23.34
CA ARG A 248 -14.30 -14.61 -24.60
C ARG A 248 -14.86 -15.70 -25.52
N ALA A 249 -14.19 -16.85 -25.63
CA ALA A 249 -14.69 -17.96 -26.43
C ALA A 249 -15.99 -18.59 -25.88
N MET A 250 -16.28 -18.49 -24.59
CA MET A 250 -17.60 -18.86 -24.05
C MET A 250 -18.66 -17.83 -24.43
N LEU A 251 -18.35 -16.53 -24.30
CA LEU A 251 -19.24 -15.43 -24.71
C LEU A 251 -19.57 -15.48 -26.21
N ASP A 252 -18.59 -15.76 -27.08
CA ASP A 252 -18.77 -15.98 -28.53
C ASP A 252 -19.78 -17.10 -28.87
N ASN A 253 -20.11 -17.97 -27.91
CA ASN A 253 -21.04 -19.10 -28.06
C ASN A 253 -22.30 -18.95 -27.19
N GLY A 254 -22.56 -17.76 -26.62
CA GLY A 254 -23.65 -17.53 -25.67
C GLY A 254 -24.50 -16.31 -25.96
N TYR A 255 -25.36 -15.99 -25.00
CA TYR A 255 -26.11 -14.73 -24.92
C TYR A 255 -25.47 -13.82 -23.86
N GLU A 256 -25.25 -12.55 -24.20
CA GLU A 256 -24.58 -11.53 -23.38
C GLU A 256 -25.57 -10.46 -22.83
N ASP A 257 -25.11 -9.64 -21.89
CA ASP A 257 -25.75 -8.40 -21.37
C ASP A 257 -27.08 -8.60 -20.59
N ILE A 258 -26.98 -9.34 -19.48
CA ILE A 258 -28.07 -9.55 -18.52
C ILE A 258 -27.59 -9.42 -17.06
N GLU A 259 -28.46 -8.94 -16.18
CA GLU A 259 -28.22 -8.96 -14.73
C GLU A 259 -28.12 -10.40 -14.21
N ILE A 260 -27.42 -10.65 -13.08
CA ILE A 260 -27.24 -12.00 -12.50
C ILE A 260 -28.59 -12.72 -12.33
N ALA A 261 -29.60 -12.03 -11.80
CA ALA A 261 -30.95 -12.59 -11.63
C ALA A 261 -31.60 -13.01 -12.95
N SER A 262 -31.34 -12.29 -14.05
CA SER A 262 -31.84 -12.62 -15.38
C SER A 262 -31.06 -13.76 -16.04
N SER A 263 -29.77 -13.96 -15.73
CA SER A 263 -29.04 -15.16 -16.16
C SER A 263 -29.51 -16.44 -15.48
N ARG A 264 -29.82 -16.36 -14.18
CA ARG A 264 -30.49 -17.42 -13.42
C ARG A 264 -31.83 -17.77 -14.04
N GLU A 265 -32.66 -16.76 -14.31
CA GLU A 265 -33.96 -16.94 -14.95
C GLU A 265 -33.83 -17.57 -16.35
N ALA A 266 -32.88 -17.13 -17.18
CA ALA A 266 -32.63 -17.71 -18.50
C ALA A 266 -32.26 -19.20 -18.43
N PHE A 267 -31.36 -19.59 -17.52
CA PHE A 267 -31.01 -21.01 -17.34
C PHE A 267 -32.17 -21.82 -16.77
N LEU A 268 -32.88 -21.30 -15.76
CA LEU A 268 -34.03 -21.97 -15.16
C LEU A 268 -35.19 -22.17 -16.15
N ASN A 269 -35.38 -21.23 -17.09
CA ASN A 269 -36.34 -21.34 -18.18
C ASN A 269 -35.82 -22.18 -19.38
N GLY A 270 -34.61 -22.72 -19.29
CA GLY A 270 -34.03 -23.62 -20.29
C GLY A 270 -33.45 -22.95 -21.54
N THR A 271 -33.32 -21.61 -21.56
CA THR A 271 -32.79 -20.83 -22.69
C THR A 271 -31.32 -21.13 -23.01
N CYS A 272 -30.53 -21.56 -22.01
CA CYS A 272 -29.12 -21.89 -22.15
C CYS A 272 -28.78 -23.31 -21.66
N ALA A 273 -27.84 -23.98 -22.34
CA ALA A 273 -27.37 -25.31 -21.96
C ALA A 273 -26.37 -25.29 -20.79
N ILE A 274 -25.61 -24.20 -20.64
CA ILE A 274 -24.51 -24.02 -19.69
C ILE A 274 -24.61 -22.63 -19.05
N THR A 275 -24.38 -22.54 -17.74
CA THR A 275 -24.20 -21.27 -17.02
C THR A 275 -23.18 -21.40 -15.88
N ILE A 276 -22.73 -20.27 -15.34
CA ILE A 276 -21.81 -20.19 -14.19
C ILE A 276 -22.41 -19.23 -13.17
N ASP A 277 -22.48 -19.69 -11.92
CA ASP A 277 -23.13 -18.94 -10.85
C ASP A 277 -22.60 -19.39 -9.46
N TRP A 278 -23.03 -18.69 -8.41
CA TRP A 278 -23.01 -19.13 -7.02
C TRP A 278 -23.88 -20.38 -6.79
N GLY A 279 -23.92 -20.90 -5.56
CA GLY A 279 -24.63 -22.14 -5.21
C GLY A 279 -26.16 -22.02 -5.22
N ASP A 280 -26.74 -20.82 -5.35
CA ASP A 280 -28.17 -20.58 -5.58
C ASP A 280 -28.83 -21.50 -6.62
N LEU A 281 -28.12 -21.84 -7.71
CA LEU A 281 -28.64 -22.73 -8.76
C LEU A 281 -28.66 -24.22 -8.35
N LEU A 282 -27.85 -24.66 -7.37
CA LEU A 282 -27.96 -26.00 -6.76
C LEU A 282 -29.39 -26.28 -6.27
N PHE A 283 -30.06 -25.25 -5.77
CA PHE A 283 -31.37 -25.35 -5.09
C PHE A 283 -32.55 -24.97 -5.98
N SER A 284 -32.33 -24.09 -6.94
CA SER A 284 -33.39 -23.60 -7.83
C SER A 284 -33.53 -24.43 -9.10
N ALA A 285 -32.46 -25.01 -9.65
CA ALA A 285 -32.55 -25.86 -10.84
C ALA A 285 -33.45 -27.10 -10.63
N PRO A 286 -33.32 -27.89 -9.54
CA PRO A 286 -34.22 -29.03 -9.26
C PRO A 286 -35.70 -28.63 -9.03
N ARG A 287 -35.97 -27.32 -8.88
CA ARG A 287 -37.30 -26.75 -8.66
C ARG A 287 -37.84 -26.03 -9.90
N SER A 288 -37.14 -26.09 -11.03
CA SER A 288 -37.58 -25.48 -12.29
C SER A 288 -38.90 -26.09 -12.78
N ALA A 289 -39.70 -25.28 -13.46
CA ALA A 289 -40.89 -25.74 -14.18
C ALA A 289 -40.54 -26.45 -15.51
N VAL A 290 -39.29 -26.33 -15.98
CA VAL A 290 -38.78 -26.98 -17.19
C VAL A 290 -38.19 -28.34 -16.82
N GLU A 291 -38.85 -29.42 -17.25
CA GLU A 291 -38.46 -30.81 -16.92
C GLU A 291 -36.99 -31.11 -17.27
N GLY A 292 -36.52 -30.61 -18.42
CA GLY A 292 -35.12 -30.70 -18.83
C GLY A 292 -34.15 -30.12 -17.79
N VAL A 293 -34.45 -28.94 -17.23
CA VAL A 293 -33.63 -28.31 -16.19
C VAL A 293 -33.77 -29.06 -14.85
N ALA A 294 -35.01 -29.35 -14.44
CA ALA A 294 -35.27 -29.96 -13.14
C ALA A 294 -34.65 -31.35 -12.96
N ASN A 295 -34.60 -32.15 -14.02
CA ASN A 295 -34.16 -33.55 -13.96
C ASN A 295 -32.77 -33.79 -14.58
N HIS A 296 -32.24 -32.87 -15.40
CA HIS A 296 -30.98 -33.08 -16.14
C HIS A 296 -29.94 -31.96 -15.96
N THR A 297 -30.15 -31.03 -15.02
CA THR A 297 -29.04 -30.17 -14.57
C THR A 297 -28.05 -30.95 -13.73
N VAL A 298 -26.78 -30.90 -14.13
CA VAL A 298 -25.62 -31.29 -13.32
C VAL A 298 -24.91 -29.99 -12.92
N ALA A 299 -24.62 -29.82 -11.63
CA ALA A 299 -23.64 -28.85 -11.19
C ALA A 299 -22.29 -29.53 -10.96
N MET A 300 -21.21 -28.82 -11.23
CA MET A 300 -19.84 -29.26 -10.96
C MET A 300 -18.96 -28.06 -10.58
N VAL A 301 -17.86 -28.34 -9.91
CA VAL A 301 -16.81 -27.33 -9.68
C VAL A 301 -16.27 -26.84 -11.04
N MET A 302 -15.93 -25.55 -11.12
CA MET A 302 -15.36 -24.95 -12.33
C MET A 302 -14.23 -25.82 -12.91
N PRO A 303 -14.29 -26.19 -14.20
CA PRO A 303 -13.27 -27.03 -14.83
C PRO A 303 -11.86 -26.47 -14.68
N GLY A 304 -10.87 -27.36 -14.51
CA GLY A 304 -9.49 -26.95 -14.29
C GLY A 304 -8.69 -26.72 -15.58
N SER A 305 -7.37 -26.71 -15.49
CA SER A 305 -6.49 -26.71 -16.67
C SER A 305 -5.46 -27.83 -16.64
N THR A 306 -5.23 -28.46 -17.80
CA THR A 306 -4.12 -29.41 -18.01
C THR A 306 -2.77 -28.73 -18.21
N ARG A 307 -2.74 -27.39 -18.38
CA ARG A 307 -1.52 -26.60 -18.49
C ARG A 307 -1.54 -25.35 -17.63
N ILE A 308 -0.42 -25.02 -16.99
CA ILE A 308 -0.30 -23.88 -16.09
C ILE A 308 0.86 -22.96 -16.50
N TYR A 309 0.81 -21.71 -16.05
CA TYR A 309 1.91 -20.76 -16.17
C TYR A 309 2.89 -20.97 -15.01
N ASP A 310 4.00 -21.64 -15.28
CA ASP A 310 5.06 -21.87 -14.30
C ASP A 310 5.87 -20.58 -14.06
N ARG A 311 5.34 -19.76 -13.14
CA ARG A 311 5.91 -18.49 -12.69
C ARG A 311 7.36 -18.58 -12.17
N ASP A 312 7.83 -19.75 -11.73
CA ASP A 312 9.17 -19.93 -11.15
C ASP A 312 10.20 -20.40 -12.19
N SER A 313 9.75 -21.04 -13.29
CA SER A 313 10.62 -21.52 -14.37
C SER A 313 11.31 -20.43 -15.20
N GLY A 314 10.82 -19.19 -15.15
CA GLY A 314 11.23 -18.10 -16.04
C GLY A 314 10.80 -18.29 -17.50
N ARG A 315 9.90 -19.24 -17.79
CA ARG A 315 9.29 -19.42 -19.11
C ARG A 315 8.16 -18.41 -19.33
N SER A 316 7.90 -18.09 -20.60
CA SER A 316 6.78 -17.22 -21.01
C SER A 316 5.57 -17.99 -21.53
N ASP A 317 5.67 -19.31 -21.68
CA ASP A 317 4.65 -20.20 -22.23
C ASP A 317 4.04 -21.12 -21.16
N LEU A 318 2.84 -21.65 -21.45
CA LEU A 318 2.20 -22.65 -20.59
C LEU A 318 2.95 -23.97 -20.64
N VAL A 319 3.01 -24.67 -19.50
CA VAL A 319 3.61 -26.00 -19.36
C VAL A 319 2.58 -27.01 -18.90
N ASP A 320 2.73 -28.27 -19.31
CA ASP A 320 1.82 -29.33 -18.90
C ASP A 320 1.89 -29.54 -17.38
N CYS A 321 0.72 -29.72 -16.78
CA CYS A 321 0.56 -29.94 -15.35
C CYS A 321 1.10 -31.33 -14.97
N THR A 322 1.89 -31.39 -13.90
CA THR A 322 2.52 -32.64 -13.40
C THR A 322 2.30 -32.78 -11.91
N ALA A 323 2.34 -33.99 -11.36
CA ALA A 323 2.12 -34.22 -9.92
C ALA A 323 3.13 -33.48 -9.01
N THR A 324 4.32 -33.14 -9.51
CA THR A 324 5.30 -32.31 -8.79
C THR A 324 4.97 -30.82 -8.85
N LEU A 325 4.45 -30.34 -9.99
CA LEU A 325 4.16 -28.94 -10.24
C LEU A 325 2.80 -28.54 -9.65
N CYS A 326 1.77 -29.35 -9.93
CA CYS A 326 0.41 -29.21 -9.43
C CYS A 326 0.10 -30.33 -8.41
N PRO A 327 0.52 -30.22 -7.13
CA PRO A 327 0.27 -31.27 -6.13
C PRO A 327 -1.21 -31.50 -5.82
N PHE A 328 -2.10 -30.59 -6.21
CA PHE A 328 -3.55 -30.66 -6.03
C PHE A 328 -4.33 -31.07 -7.29
N ALA A 329 -3.65 -31.43 -8.39
CA ALA A 329 -4.31 -31.81 -9.63
C ALA A 329 -4.90 -33.23 -9.59
N SER A 330 -6.07 -33.40 -10.18
CA SER A 330 -6.76 -34.69 -10.36
C SER A 330 -6.66 -35.17 -11.80
N ALA A 331 -6.77 -36.48 -12.05
CA ALA A 331 -6.75 -37.02 -13.41
C ALA A 331 -8.13 -36.90 -14.08
N ASN A 332 -8.19 -36.40 -15.31
CA ASN A 332 -9.42 -36.45 -16.12
C ASN A 332 -9.67 -37.86 -16.69
N SER A 333 -10.78 -38.02 -17.42
CA SER A 333 -11.15 -39.27 -18.11
C SER A 333 -10.16 -39.74 -19.18
N ARG A 334 -9.25 -38.86 -19.62
CA ARG A 334 -8.16 -39.15 -20.58
C ARG A 334 -6.84 -39.52 -19.89
N GLY A 335 -6.74 -39.35 -18.57
CA GLY A 335 -5.53 -39.57 -17.76
C GLY A 335 -4.61 -38.36 -17.66
N ASP A 336 -5.00 -37.20 -18.19
CA ASP A 336 -4.26 -35.94 -18.03
C ASP A 336 -4.49 -35.36 -16.63
N LEU A 337 -3.45 -34.80 -16.00
CA LEU A 337 -3.61 -34.08 -14.74
C LEU A 337 -4.20 -32.69 -14.97
N VAL A 338 -5.28 -32.40 -14.27
CA VAL A 338 -6.04 -31.15 -14.32
C VAL A 338 -5.86 -30.39 -13.01
N ASN A 339 -5.27 -29.20 -13.09
CA ASN A 339 -5.20 -28.26 -11.97
C ASN A 339 -6.53 -27.53 -11.79
N THR A 340 -7.22 -27.76 -10.68
CA THR A 340 -8.44 -27.02 -10.29
C THR A 340 -8.09 -25.96 -9.26
N ALA A 341 -8.60 -24.73 -9.44
CA ALA A 341 -8.46 -23.63 -8.49
C ALA A 341 -9.82 -22.93 -8.30
N PRO A 342 -10.76 -23.52 -7.54
CA PRO A 342 -12.12 -22.99 -7.39
C PRO A 342 -12.10 -21.60 -6.75
N LEU A 343 -12.92 -20.67 -7.23
CA LEU A 343 -12.99 -19.32 -6.68
C LEU A 343 -13.98 -19.25 -5.51
N ALA A 344 -13.50 -18.83 -4.34
CA ALA A 344 -14.34 -18.41 -3.22
C ALA A 344 -14.84 -16.97 -3.46
N SER A 345 -15.69 -16.81 -4.48
CA SER A 345 -16.20 -15.54 -4.98
C SER A 345 -17.09 -14.88 -3.92
N HIS A 346 -16.71 -13.72 -3.38
CA HIS A 346 -17.27 -13.13 -2.14
C HIS A 346 -16.93 -13.90 -0.84
N GLY A 347 -16.86 -15.24 -0.90
CA GLY A 347 -16.42 -16.16 0.15
C GLY A 347 -17.48 -16.56 1.17
N GLY A 348 -18.68 -15.98 1.09
CA GLY A 348 -19.81 -16.29 1.96
C GLY A 348 -20.10 -15.21 3.00
N TRP A 349 -21.38 -14.99 3.28
CA TRP A 349 -21.86 -14.16 4.37
C TRP A 349 -21.36 -14.65 5.73
N SER A 350 -20.78 -13.73 6.49
CA SER A 350 -20.22 -14.00 7.81
C SER A 350 -20.48 -12.84 8.75
N ILE A 351 -20.42 -13.07 10.07
CA ILE A 351 -20.56 -12.01 11.07
C ILE A 351 -19.25 -11.83 11.84
N GLY A 352 -18.77 -10.59 11.88
CA GLY A 352 -17.69 -10.13 12.76
C GLY A 352 -18.24 -9.37 13.96
N VAL A 353 -17.50 -9.40 15.06
CA VAL A 353 -17.82 -8.66 16.30
C VAL A 353 -16.94 -7.42 16.39
N PRO A 354 -17.48 -6.18 16.39
CA PRO A 354 -16.68 -4.99 16.58
C PRO A 354 -15.93 -4.98 17.91
N LYS A 355 -14.68 -4.53 17.92
CA LYS A 355 -13.82 -4.53 19.11
C LYS A 355 -14.32 -3.61 20.23
N ILE A 356 -15.16 -2.62 19.90
CA ILE A 356 -15.83 -1.75 20.87
C ILE A 356 -17.22 -2.23 21.31
N ALA A 357 -17.71 -3.35 20.77
CA ALA A 357 -19.02 -3.91 21.12
C ALA A 357 -19.16 -4.12 22.64
N SER A 358 -20.34 -3.81 23.18
CA SER A 358 -20.60 -3.92 24.61
C SER A 358 -20.98 -5.34 25.02
N HIS A 359 -21.65 -6.08 24.13
CA HIS A 359 -22.24 -7.40 24.42
C HIS A 359 -21.52 -8.54 23.68
N LYS A 360 -20.18 -8.56 23.75
CA LYS A 360 -19.32 -9.52 23.01
C LYS A 360 -19.57 -10.99 23.35
N ASN A 361 -20.00 -11.30 24.57
CA ASN A 361 -20.28 -12.68 24.97
C ASN A 361 -21.64 -13.13 24.45
N GLU A 362 -22.62 -12.23 24.52
CA GLU A 362 -24.02 -12.46 24.19
C GLU A 362 -24.22 -12.50 22.68
N VAL A 363 -23.51 -11.65 21.91
CA VAL A 363 -23.44 -11.78 20.45
C VAL A 363 -22.74 -13.08 20.05
N PHE A 364 -21.62 -13.46 20.70
CA PHE A 364 -20.96 -14.73 20.37
C PHE A 364 -21.84 -15.94 20.70
N ALA A 365 -22.62 -15.91 21.78
CA ALA A 365 -23.59 -16.94 22.12
C ALA A 365 -24.69 -17.10 21.04
N PHE A 366 -25.10 -16.00 20.40
CA PHE A 366 -25.94 -16.07 19.21
C PHE A 366 -25.19 -16.66 18.01
N LEU A 367 -23.95 -16.23 17.73
CA LEU A 367 -23.19 -16.70 16.59
C LEU A 367 -22.88 -18.20 16.66
N GLU A 368 -22.45 -18.72 17.82
CA GLU A 368 -22.14 -20.14 17.99
C GLU A 368 -23.38 -21.02 17.86
N TRP A 369 -24.54 -20.56 18.34
CA TRP A 369 -25.81 -21.27 18.18
C TRP A 369 -26.30 -21.20 16.74
N ALA A 370 -26.33 -20.01 16.14
CA ALA A 370 -26.91 -19.78 14.82
C ALA A 370 -26.12 -20.45 13.69
N ALA A 371 -24.79 -20.54 13.84
CA ALA A 371 -23.92 -21.24 12.91
C ALA A 371 -23.75 -22.74 13.23
N SER A 372 -24.31 -23.24 14.34
CA SER A 372 -24.21 -24.67 14.72
C SER A 372 -24.85 -25.58 13.66
N PRO A 373 -24.34 -26.82 13.45
CA PRO A 373 -24.77 -27.67 12.34
C PRO A 373 -26.28 -27.99 12.34
N ASP A 374 -26.88 -28.20 13.52
CA ASP A 374 -28.31 -28.51 13.65
C ASP A 374 -29.22 -27.31 13.28
N VAL A 375 -28.71 -26.08 13.39
CA VAL A 375 -29.45 -24.84 13.09
C VAL A 375 -29.22 -24.38 11.65
N ILE A 376 -27.98 -24.41 11.17
CA ILE A 376 -27.62 -23.82 9.87
C ILE A 376 -27.84 -24.77 8.68
N ASN A 377 -27.58 -26.07 8.82
CA ASN A 377 -27.71 -27.04 7.72
C ASN A 377 -29.15 -27.10 7.12
N PRO A 378 -30.24 -27.02 7.93
CA PRO A 378 -31.59 -26.94 7.37
C PRO A 378 -31.83 -25.65 6.57
N ILE A 379 -31.18 -24.53 6.93
CA ILE A 379 -31.34 -23.23 6.26
C ILE A 379 -30.60 -23.25 4.91
N THR A 380 -29.35 -23.74 4.90
CA THR A 380 -28.56 -23.81 3.66
C THR A 380 -29.18 -24.73 2.58
N LEU A 381 -30.00 -25.71 2.98
CA LEU A 381 -30.71 -26.58 2.03
C LEU A 381 -32.06 -26.01 1.55
N GLN A 382 -32.57 -24.92 2.14
CA GLN A 382 -33.83 -24.31 1.69
C GLN A 382 -33.68 -23.51 0.39
N GLY A 383 -32.45 -23.23 -0.08
CA GLY A 383 -32.22 -22.29 -1.18
C GLY A 383 -32.48 -20.86 -0.74
N SER A 384 -31.94 -20.50 0.43
CA SER A 384 -32.19 -19.21 1.09
C SER A 384 -31.16 -18.13 0.72
N GLY A 385 -30.27 -18.40 -0.23
CA GLY A 385 -29.05 -17.62 -0.49
C GLY A 385 -27.98 -17.78 0.60
N PHE A 386 -28.01 -18.90 1.34
CA PHE A 386 -26.85 -19.37 2.12
C PHE A 386 -26.47 -20.75 1.60
N GLU A 387 -25.20 -20.92 1.29
CA GLU A 387 -24.66 -22.10 0.64
C GLU A 387 -24.06 -23.07 1.68
N PRO A 388 -24.12 -24.40 1.47
CA PRO A 388 -23.58 -25.35 2.43
C PRO A 388 -22.06 -25.25 2.54
N PHE A 389 -21.57 -24.79 3.70
CA PHE A 389 -20.15 -24.62 4.01
C PHE A 389 -19.61 -25.66 5.00
N ARG A 390 -20.46 -26.62 5.42
CA ARG A 390 -20.19 -27.64 6.43
C ARG A 390 -20.25 -29.05 5.86
N THR A 391 -19.36 -29.93 6.31
CA THR A 391 -19.36 -31.36 5.92
C THR A 391 -20.57 -32.13 6.48
N SER A 392 -21.13 -31.69 7.61
CA SER A 392 -22.25 -32.37 8.27
C SER A 392 -23.58 -32.31 7.50
N VAL A 393 -23.72 -31.41 6.53
CA VAL A 393 -24.90 -31.35 5.63
C VAL A 393 -25.07 -32.67 4.83
N ALA A 394 -23.96 -33.33 4.51
CA ALA A 394 -23.90 -34.55 3.72
C ALA A 394 -24.61 -35.75 4.37
N ALA A 395 -24.47 -35.84 5.70
CA ALA A 395 -24.85 -37.02 6.47
C ALA A 395 -26.37 -37.11 6.72
N ASN A 396 -27.07 -35.97 6.71
CA ASN A 396 -28.47 -35.91 7.14
C ASN A 396 -29.44 -36.03 5.97
N THR A 397 -29.58 -37.23 5.41
CA THR A 397 -30.47 -37.53 4.26
C THR A 397 -31.88 -36.98 4.42
N THR A 398 -32.43 -37.03 5.63
CA THR A 398 -33.78 -36.53 5.94
C THR A 398 -33.95 -35.04 5.64
N LEU A 399 -32.91 -34.21 5.79
CA LEU A 399 -32.97 -32.79 5.42
C LEU A 399 -33.07 -32.61 3.90
N TRP A 400 -32.40 -33.46 3.11
CA TRP A 400 -32.48 -33.43 1.64
C TRP A 400 -33.87 -33.81 1.15
N ASP A 401 -34.48 -34.83 1.77
CA ASP A 401 -35.85 -35.25 1.49
C ASP A 401 -36.86 -34.14 1.82
N VAL A 402 -36.71 -33.49 2.98
CA VAL A 402 -37.57 -32.37 3.40
C VAL A 402 -37.37 -31.12 2.53
N ALA A 403 -36.14 -30.88 2.04
CA ALA A 403 -35.83 -29.78 1.13
C ALA A 403 -36.26 -30.02 -0.33
N GLY A 404 -36.69 -31.24 -0.68
CA GLY A 404 -37.05 -31.64 -2.04
C GLY A 404 -35.85 -31.82 -2.98
N LEU A 405 -34.66 -32.15 -2.42
CA LEU A 405 -33.39 -32.17 -3.14
C LEU A 405 -32.79 -33.58 -3.29
N SER A 406 -33.54 -34.64 -2.95
CA SER A 406 -33.03 -36.02 -2.98
C SER A 406 -32.50 -36.45 -4.35
N VAL A 407 -33.10 -35.96 -5.44
CA VAL A 407 -32.65 -36.20 -6.82
C VAL A 407 -31.37 -35.46 -7.19
N ALA A 408 -31.08 -34.34 -6.53
CA ALA A 408 -29.93 -33.50 -6.78
C ALA A 408 -28.75 -33.82 -5.84
N ARG A 409 -29.01 -34.56 -4.76
CA ARG A 409 -28.08 -34.81 -3.66
C ARG A 409 -26.70 -35.26 -4.13
N ASP A 410 -26.61 -36.20 -5.07
CA ASP A 410 -25.34 -36.81 -5.42
C ASP A 410 -24.39 -35.82 -6.12
N TRP A 411 -24.87 -34.98 -7.06
CA TRP A 411 -24.04 -33.96 -7.70
C TRP A 411 -23.80 -32.73 -6.82
N ILE A 412 -24.78 -32.32 -6.00
CA ILE A 412 -24.54 -31.28 -4.99
C ILE A 412 -23.44 -31.76 -4.03
N MET A 413 -23.44 -33.04 -3.66
CA MET A 413 -22.41 -33.60 -2.79
C MET A 413 -21.04 -33.77 -3.45
N ASP A 414 -20.94 -34.07 -4.74
CA ASP A 414 -19.66 -34.10 -5.48
C ASP A 414 -19.02 -32.70 -5.56
N VAL A 415 -19.83 -31.68 -5.85
CA VAL A 415 -19.44 -30.27 -5.82
C VAL A 415 -18.93 -29.88 -4.44
N LEU A 416 -19.72 -30.18 -3.40
CA LEU A 416 -19.37 -29.86 -2.03
C LEU A 416 -18.09 -30.62 -1.64
N ASP A 417 -17.99 -31.94 -1.75
CA ASP A 417 -16.77 -32.66 -1.34
C ASP A 417 -15.51 -32.11 -2.04
N THR A 418 -15.60 -31.81 -3.33
CA THR A 418 -14.50 -31.20 -4.10
C THR A 418 -14.12 -29.83 -3.54
N ILE A 419 -15.07 -28.93 -3.28
CA ILE A 419 -14.81 -27.59 -2.73
C ILE A 419 -14.32 -27.68 -1.27
N LEU A 420 -14.97 -28.50 -0.45
CA LEU A 420 -14.74 -28.60 0.99
C LEU A 420 -13.35 -29.19 1.30
N THR A 421 -12.82 -30.02 0.40
CA THR A 421 -11.50 -30.67 0.49
C THR A 421 -10.40 -30.00 -0.36
N ALA A 422 -10.73 -29.06 -1.25
CA ALA A 422 -9.76 -28.44 -2.15
C ALA A 422 -8.66 -27.66 -1.40
N GLY A 423 -7.40 -28.10 -1.55
CA GLY A 423 -6.23 -27.38 -1.03
C GLY A 423 -5.78 -26.18 -1.88
N ASN A 424 -6.39 -25.96 -3.05
CA ASN A 424 -5.97 -24.98 -4.05
C ASN A 424 -7.03 -23.92 -4.40
N VAL A 425 -8.00 -23.68 -3.51
CA VAL A 425 -9.03 -22.64 -3.67
C VAL A 425 -8.40 -21.26 -3.86
N ALA A 426 -8.90 -20.48 -4.81
CA ALA A 426 -8.54 -19.09 -5.02
C ALA A 426 -9.36 -18.18 -4.09
N LEU A 427 -8.67 -17.32 -3.34
CA LEU A 427 -9.27 -16.28 -2.49
C LEU A 427 -9.49 -15.01 -3.32
N ASP A 428 -10.68 -14.41 -3.22
CA ASP A 428 -11.04 -13.11 -3.80
C ASP A 428 -10.02 -12.01 -3.38
N MET A 429 -9.78 -10.98 -4.20
CA MET A 429 -8.68 -10.03 -3.93
C MET A 429 -8.92 -9.17 -2.67
N ARG A 430 -8.34 -9.57 -1.55
CA ARG A 430 -8.52 -8.88 -0.26
C ARG A 430 -7.36 -7.91 0.05
N LEU A 431 -7.37 -6.72 -0.53
CA LEU A 431 -6.32 -5.69 -0.35
C LEU A 431 -6.91 -4.30 -0.03
N PRO A 432 -6.19 -3.40 0.68
CA PRO A 432 -6.58 -1.99 0.75
C PRO A 432 -6.62 -1.40 -0.66
N GLY A 433 -7.69 -0.64 -0.95
CA GLY A 433 -7.97 -0.18 -2.30
C GLY A 433 -8.63 -1.22 -3.21
N TYR A 434 -9.22 -2.29 -2.67
CA TYR A 434 -9.95 -3.33 -3.41
C TYR A 434 -10.83 -2.78 -4.55
N SER A 435 -11.62 -1.73 -4.28
CA SER A 435 -12.48 -1.08 -5.28
C SER A 435 -11.70 -0.49 -6.47
N ASP A 436 -10.49 0.04 -6.25
CA ASP A 436 -9.64 0.59 -7.31
C ASP A 436 -9.10 -0.55 -8.20
N TYR A 437 -8.70 -1.68 -7.61
CA TYR A 437 -8.28 -2.85 -8.38
C TYR A 437 -9.43 -3.43 -9.20
N VAL A 438 -10.62 -3.61 -8.60
CA VAL A 438 -11.81 -4.10 -9.31
C VAL A 438 -12.18 -3.16 -10.45
N ALA A 439 -12.20 -1.84 -10.24
CA ALA A 439 -12.51 -0.88 -11.29
C ALA A 439 -11.53 -0.96 -12.47
N VAL A 440 -10.23 -1.11 -12.20
CA VAL A 440 -9.19 -1.29 -13.23
C VAL A 440 -9.32 -2.63 -13.95
N MET A 441 -9.66 -3.72 -13.25
CA MET A 441 -9.94 -5.03 -13.85
C MET A 441 -11.17 -4.96 -14.76
N GLU A 442 -12.32 -4.51 -14.26
CA GLU A 442 -13.56 -4.32 -15.01
C GLU A 442 -13.32 -3.50 -16.29
N GLN A 443 -12.71 -2.31 -16.17
CA GLN A 443 -12.47 -1.43 -17.31
C GLN A 443 -11.64 -2.09 -18.42
N ASN A 444 -10.51 -2.71 -18.05
CA ASN A 444 -9.59 -3.27 -19.04
C ASN A 444 -10.10 -4.61 -19.60
N LEU A 445 -10.75 -5.45 -18.79
CA LEU A 445 -11.38 -6.68 -19.27
C LEU A 445 -12.53 -6.38 -20.24
N ARG A 446 -13.39 -5.41 -19.93
CA ARG A 446 -14.47 -4.98 -20.85
C ARG A 446 -13.95 -4.47 -22.18
N SER A 447 -12.81 -3.76 -22.18
CA SER A 447 -12.22 -3.25 -23.42
C SER A 447 -11.90 -4.36 -24.44
N TYR A 448 -11.40 -5.51 -23.96
CA TYR A 448 -11.18 -6.69 -24.80
C TYR A 448 -12.48 -7.45 -25.09
N LEU A 449 -13.28 -7.70 -24.05
CA LEU A 449 -14.42 -8.61 -24.13
C LEU A 449 -15.60 -8.03 -24.93
N TYR A 450 -15.80 -6.71 -24.93
CA TYR A 450 -16.96 -6.05 -25.55
C TYR A 450 -16.60 -4.92 -26.51
N ASP A 451 -15.57 -4.10 -26.21
CA ASP A 451 -15.23 -2.92 -27.04
C ASP A 451 -14.33 -3.24 -28.25
N GLY A 452 -13.83 -4.48 -28.37
CA GLY A 452 -13.01 -4.94 -29.49
C GLY A 452 -11.55 -4.49 -29.47
N GLU A 453 -11.02 -4.07 -28.32
CA GLU A 453 -9.58 -3.87 -28.11
C GLU A 453 -8.82 -5.20 -28.26
N SER A 454 -7.54 -5.15 -28.61
CA SER A 454 -6.70 -6.36 -28.66
C SER A 454 -6.31 -6.82 -27.25
N ILE A 455 -6.32 -8.14 -27.00
CA ILE A 455 -6.00 -8.70 -25.68
C ILE A 455 -4.61 -8.27 -25.17
N ASP A 456 -3.61 -8.19 -26.06
CA ASP A 456 -2.26 -7.78 -25.67
C ASP A 456 -2.20 -6.31 -25.19
N VAL A 457 -3.05 -5.44 -25.74
CA VAL A 457 -3.19 -4.05 -25.30
C VAL A 457 -4.00 -3.96 -24.00
N ALA A 458 -5.13 -4.67 -23.92
CA ALA A 458 -5.97 -4.71 -22.72
C ALA A 458 -5.21 -5.22 -21.49
N LEU A 459 -4.50 -6.35 -21.61
CA LEU A 459 -3.69 -6.90 -20.52
C LEU A 459 -2.45 -6.04 -20.19
N SER A 460 -1.85 -5.37 -21.18
CA SER A 460 -0.75 -4.41 -20.92
C SER A 460 -1.22 -3.14 -20.21
N ASN A 461 -2.45 -2.68 -20.47
CA ASN A 461 -3.05 -1.55 -19.74
C ASN A 461 -3.44 -1.98 -18.32
N LEU A 462 -4.08 -3.15 -18.17
CA LEU A 462 -4.44 -3.77 -16.89
C LEU A 462 -3.21 -3.92 -15.98
N ASP A 463 -2.13 -4.50 -16.50
CA ASP A 463 -0.87 -4.70 -15.77
C ASP A 463 -0.29 -3.38 -15.23
N ARG A 464 -0.15 -2.39 -16.12
CA ARG A 464 0.33 -1.05 -15.78
C ARG A 464 -0.54 -0.36 -14.72
N GLU A 465 -1.85 -0.49 -14.82
CA GLU A 465 -2.80 0.20 -13.94
C GLU A 465 -2.91 -0.48 -12.58
N VAL A 466 -2.86 -1.81 -12.52
CA VAL A 466 -2.73 -2.57 -11.26
C VAL A 466 -1.42 -2.25 -10.56
N GLU A 467 -0.29 -2.17 -11.27
CA GLU A 467 0.98 -1.75 -10.68
C GLU A 467 0.89 -0.30 -10.15
N ALA A 468 0.21 0.61 -10.86
CA ALA A 468 -0.01 1.98 -10.41
C ALA A 468 -0.93 2.09 -9.17
N VAL A 469 -1.93 1.21 -9.04
CA VAL A 469 -2.75 1.08 -7.82
C VAL A 469 -1.91 0.49 -6.67
N THR A 470 -1.11 -0.54 -6.95
CA THR A 470 -0.21 -1.18 -5.98
C THR A 470 0.82 -0.19 -5.43
N ASP A 471 1.41 0.64 -6.29
CA ASP A 471 2.31 1.73 -5.87
C ASP A 471 1.60 2.84 -5.10
N ARG A 472 0.37 3.21 -5.47
CA ARG A 472 -0.43 4.24 -4.78
C ARG A 472 -0.71 3.88 -3.32
N TYR A 473 -1.03 2.61 -3.06
CA TYR A 473 -1.29 2.08 -1.71
C TYR A 473 -0.02 1.52 -1.03
N GLY A 474 1.13 1.60 -1.69
CA GLY A 474 2.45 1.19 -1.19
C GLY A 474 2.71 -0.32 -1.32
N ARG A 475 3.52 -0.72 -2.33
CA ARG A 475 3.80 -2.14 -2.65
C ARG A 475 4.30 -2.96 -1.46
N ASP A 476 5.17 -2.40 -0.60
CA ASP A 476 5.67 -3.09 0.61
C ASP A 476 4.53 -3.45 1.58
N MET A 477 3.55 -2.56 1.75
CA MET A 477 2.36 -2.78 2.59
C MET A 477 1.35 -3.70 1.92
N GLN A 478 1.17 -3.59 0.60
CA GLN A 478 0.31 -4.48 -0.16
C GLN A 478 0.80 -5.94 -0.08
N LEU A 479 2.11 -6.16 -0.24
CA LEU A 479 2.76 -7.47 -0.08
C LEU A 479 2.54 -8.06 1.31
N LEU A 480 2.60 -7.21 2.32
CA LEU A 480 2.45 -7.58 3.72
C LEU A 480 1.02 -8.05 4.02
N TYR A 481 0.01 -7.26 3.61
CA TYR A 481 -1.40 -7.64 3.73
C TYR A 481 -1.71 -8.89 2.91
N TYR A 482 -1.24 -8.98 1.66
CA TYR A 482 -1.46 -10.14 0.80
C TYR A 482 -0.96 -11.43 1.45
N ARG A 483 0.28 -11.45 1.98
CA ARG A 483 0.83 -12.59 2.72
C ARG A 483 -0.01 -12.93 3.97
N MET A 484 -0.45 -11.93 4.72
CA MET A 484 -1.29 -12.13 5.92
C MET A 484 -2.66 -12.74 5.62
N ASN A 485 -3.31 -12.34 4.52
CA ASN A 485 -4.57 -12.96 4.06
C ASN A 485 -4.37 -14.42 3.62
N LEU A 486 -3.23 -14.70 2.98
CA LEU A 486 -2.86 -16.05 2.55
C LEU A 486 -2.18 -16.87 3.67
N ASN A 487 -2.18 -16.38 4.92
CA ASN A 487 -1.49 -16.94 6.09
C ASN A 487 -0.01 -17.30 5.90
N VAL A 488 0.61 -16.78 4.83
CA VAL A 488 2.03 -16.92 4.58
C VAL A 488 2.75 -16.03 5.59
N ASN A 489 3.71 -16.59 6.34
CA ASN A 489 4.51 -15.83 7.30
C ASN A 489 4.98 -14.51 6.65
N PRO A 490 4.76 -13.32 7.25
CA PRO A 490 5.19 -12.07 6.66
C PRO A 490 6.70 -12.14 6.35
N LEU A 491 7.14 -11.52 5.25
CA LEU A 491 8.58 -11.47 4.95
C LEU A 491 9.27 -10.81 6.15
N THR A 492 10.11 -11.57 6.85
CA THR A 492 10.74 -11.11 8.09
C THR A 492 11.40 -9.76 7.87
N THR A 493 11.24 -8.87 8.83
CA THR A 493 11.77 -7.49 8.88
C THR A 493 13.18 -7.34 8.32
N LEU A 494 14.01 -8.37 8.49
CA LEU A 494 15.34 -8.57 7.94
C LEU A 494 15.57 -8.15 6.47
N THR A 495 14.58 -8.20 5.57
CA THR A 495 14.76 -7.71 4.18
C THR A 495 14.68 -6.18 4.10
N LEU A 496 13.64 -5.58 4.68
CA LEU A 496 13.51 -4.13 4.84
C LEU A 496 14.66 -3.57 5.69
N ASP A 497 14.98 -4.18 6.83
CA ASP A 497 16.09 -3.82 7.72
C ASP A 497 17.48 -3.95 7.06
N ARG A 498 17.66 -4.85 6.08
CA ARG A 498 18.90 -4.89 5.30
C ARG A 498 19.01 -3.70 4.36
N ILE A 499 17.92 -3.31 3.70
CA ILE A 499 17.90 -2.16 2.80
C ILE A 499 18.05 -0.86 3.62
N TYR A 500 17.26 -0.69 4.68
CA TYR A 500 17.38 0.42 5.62
C TYR A 500 18.72 0.42 6.33
N GLY A 501 19.27 -0.72 6.73
CA GLY A 501 20.56 -0.84 7.41
C GLY A 501 21.73 -0.45 6.51
N LEU A 502 21.76 -0.92 5.25
CA LEU A 502 22.77 -0.52 4.26
C LEU A 502 22.67 0.98 3.93
N PHE A 503 21.45 1.49 3.77
CA PHE A 503 21.18 2.91 3.53
C PHE A 503 21.57 3.80 4.71
N SER A 504 21.21 3.38 5.93
CA SER A 504 21.58 4.02 7.20
C SER A 504 23.09 4.07 7.37
N MET A 505 23.78 2.96 7.07
CA MET A 505 25.24 2.91 7.07
C MET A 505 25.84 3.86 6.04
N ALA A 506 25.27 3.98 4.84
CA ALA A 506 25.71 4.97 3.85
C ALA A 506 25.52 6.43 4.35
N CYS A 507 24.38 6.74 4.99
CA CYS A 507 24.14 8.04 5.62
C CYS A 507 25.09 8.33 6.80
N ILE A 508 25.40 7.32 7.62
CA ILE A 508 26.36 7.41 8.74
C ILE A 508 27.79 7.62 8.20
N ILE A 509 28.19 6.92 7.14
CA ILE A 509 29.51 7.08 6.50
C ILE A 509 29.64 8.47 5.87
N ALA A 510 28.61 8.95 5.17
CA ALA A 510 28.57 10.31 4.62
C ALA A 510 28.66 11.36 5.75
N THR A 511 27.92 11.16 6.85
CA THR A 511 27.98 11.99 8.06
C THR A 511 29.38 11.99 8.69
N ALA A 512 30.03 10.82 8.82
CA ALA A 512 31.39 10.72 9.33
C ALA A 512 32.41 11.46 8.44
N ALA A 513 32.30 11.36 7.12
CA ALA A 513 33.12 12.12 6.18
C ALA A 513 32.94 13.64 6.34
N VAL A 514 31.69 14.10 6.46
CA VAL A 514 31.33 15.51 6.77
C VAL A 514 31.97 15.96 8.09
N ILE A 515 31.88 15.16 9.15
CA ILE A 515 32.48 15.45 10.46
C ILE A 515 34.00 15.58 10.37
N ILE A 516 34.66 14.67 9.65
CA ILE A 516 36.13 14.67 9.46
C ILE A 516 36.56 15.93 8.69
N ILE A 517 35.90 16.24 7.57
CA ILE A 517 36.18 17.45 6.76
C ILE A 517 35.98 18.72 7.61
N THR A 518 34.90 18.78 8.38
CA THR A 518 34.60 19.91 9.26
C THR A 518 35.67 20.09 10.33
N THR A 519 36.07 19.01 10.99
CA THR A 519 37.07 19.03 12.07
C THR A 519 38.44 19.44 11.55
N ILE A 520 38.87 18.90 10.40
CA ILE A 520 40.11 19.33 9.72
C ILE A 520 40.05 20.83 9.42
N CYS A 521 38.92 21.34 8.92
CA CYS A 521 38.76 22.77 8.66
C CYS A 521 38.82 23.60 9.96
N VAL A 522 38.13 23.21 11.03
CA VAL A 522 38.14 23.93 12.31
C VAL A 522 39.55 23.99 12.91
N VAL A 523 40.27 22.86 12.95
CA VAL A 523 41.65 22.80 13.46
C VAL A 523 42.59 23.66 12.59
N PHE A 524 42.50 23.54 11.27
CA PHE A 524 43.33 24.31 10.33
C PHE A 524 43.08 25.82 10.43
N PHE A 525 41.82 26.26 10.47
CA PHE A 525 41.48 27.68 10.59
C PHE A 525 41.70 28.27 11.99
N GLY A 526 41.56 27.46 13.05
CA GLY A 526 41.80 27.87 14.43
C GLY A 526 43.29 28.07 14.72
N PHE A 527 44.16 27.14 14.32
CA PHE A 527 45.58 27.19 14.63
C PHE A 527 46.45 27.92 13.59
N ILE A 528 46.30 27.62 12.30
CA ILE A 528 47.28 28.06 11.28
C ILE A 528 47.00 29.47 10.76
N MET A 529 45.73 29.90 10.79
CA MET A 529 45.31 31.20 10.24
C MET A 529 45.29 32.32 11.29
N ASN A 530 45.74 32.11 12.54
CA ASN A 530 45.61 33.10 13.62
C ASN A 530 46.62 34.27 13.57
N ASP A 531 47.36 34.43 12.46
CA ASP A 531 48.30 35.54 12.24
C ASP A 531 47.62 36.91 12.10
N GLY A 532 47.35 37.54 13.25
CA GLY A 532 47.58 38.96 13.59
C GLY A 532 46.89 40.09 12.83
N ASN A 533 46.51 39.93 11.56
CA ASN A 533 46.05 41.02 10.71
C ASN A 533 44.52 41.12 10.68
N PHE A 534 44.01 42.36 10.84
CA PHE A 534 42.59 42.73 10.91
C PHE A 534 41.67 41.91 9.97
N LYS A 535 40.93 40.95 10.52
CA LYS A 535 39.93 40.18 9.78
C LYS A 535 38.57 40.86 9.92
N LEU A 536 37.97 41.31 8.80
CA LEU A 536 36.60 41.86 8.79
C LEU A 536 35.55 40.87 9.33
N ALA A 537 35.84 39.57 9.23
CA ALA A 537 35.02 38.49 9.77
C ALA A 537 35.81 37.72 10.82
N SER A 538 35.29 37.60 12.05
CA SER A 538 35.89 36.72 13.06
C SER A 538 35.79 35.24 12.64
N PRO A 539 36.85 34.45 12.85
CA PRO A 539 36.81 33.00 12.63
C PRO A 539 35.87 32.30 13.63
N ASN A 540 35.63 32.88 14.81
CA ASN A 540 34.87 32.26 15.90
C ASN A 540 33.43 31.93 15.48
N TYR A 541 32.76 32.86 14.79
CA TYR A 541 31.42 32.64 14.23
C TYR A 541 31.38 31.59 13.13
N LEU A 542 32.51 31.33 12.45
CA LEU A 542 32.60 30.27 11.45
C LEU A 542 32.80 28.90 12.10
N ILE A 543 33.50 28.86 13.23
CA ILE A 543 33.68 27.66 14.07
C ILE A 543 32.36 27.31 14.78
N LEU A 544 31.68 28.29 15.38
CA LEU A 544 30.36 28.11 15.99
C LEU A 544 29.32 27.61 14.96
N GLY A 545 29.32 28.16 13.74
CA GLY A 545 28.45 27.67 12.67
C GLY A 545 28.69 26.20 12.32
N ASN A 546 29.96 25.76 12.32
CA ASN A 546 30.30 24.35 12.13
C ASN A 546 29.86 23.46 13.29
N VAL A 547 30.04 23.91 14.54
CA VAL A 547 29.55 23.17 15.72
C VAL A 547 28.03 23.00 15.66
N GLY A 548 27.30 24.02 15.22
CA GLY A 548 25.86 23.93 14.96
C GLY A 548 25.52 22.86 13.93
N TRP A 549 26.15 22.90 12.74
CA TRP A 549 25.90 21.88 11.71
C TRP A 549 26.28 20.46 12.15
N LEU A 550 27.41 20.28 12.85
CA LEU A 550 27.81 18.99 13.43
C LEU A 550 26.77 18.44 14.41
N THR A 551 26.23 19.31 15.28
CA THR A 551 25.18 18.93 16.25
C THR A 551 23.90 18.53 15.52
N ALA A 552 23.54 19.24 14.45
CA ALA A 552 22.34 18.92 13.68
C ALA A 552 22.48 17.59 12.91
N THR A 553 23.64 17.34 12.27
CA THR A 553 23.88 16.06 11.59
C THR A 553 23.99 14.89 12.59
N ALA A 554 24.51 15.12 13.80
CA ALA A 554 24.43 14.13 14.88
C ALA A 554 22.97 13.83 15.25
N GLY A 555 22.09 14.84 15.30
CA GLY A 555 20.65 14.65 15.47
C GLY A 555 20.01 13.82 14.34
N VAL A 556 20.42 14.03 13.09
CA VAL A 556 19.98 13.17 11.96
C VAL A 556 20.52 11.75 12.08
N ALA A 557 21.75 11.54 12.57
CA ALA A 557 22.25 10.20 12.86
C ALA A 557 21.44 9.52 13.98
N LEU A 558 21.03 10.24 15.02
CA LEU A 558 20.14 9.74 16.07
C LEU A 558 18.73 9.41 15.53
N PHE A 559 18.20 10.22 14.61
CA PHE A 559 16.94 9.92 13.90
C PHE A 559 17.04 8.58 13.16
N VAL A 560 18.10 8.41 12.36
CA VAL A 560 18.34 7.16 11.63
C VAL A 560 18.53 5.97 12.58
N CYS A 561 19.24 6.15 13.70
CA CYS A 561 19.38 5.11 14.73
C CYS A 561 18.05 4.77 15.43
N SER A 562 17.07 5.68 15.48
CA SER A 562 15.79 5.44 16.16
C SER A 562 14.89 4.42 15.46
N PHE A 563 15.11 4.15 14.18
CA PHE A 563 14.48 3.04 13.46
C PHE A 563 15.08 1.66 13.82
N VAL A 564 16.29 1.62 14.39
CA VAL A 564 17.01 0.38 14.74
C VAL A 564 16.98 0.12 16.25
N TRP A 565 17.08 1.17 17.06
CA TRP A 565 17.14 1.13 18.52
C TRP A 565 16.21 2.20 19.10
N SER A 566 14.92 1.94 19.11
CA SER A 566 13.93 2.88 19.61
C SER A 566 14.04 3.09 21.12
N SER A 567 13.74 4.32 21.52
CA SER A 567 13.33 4.69 22.88
C SER A 567 12.79 6.11 22.85
N THR A 568 11.85 6.43 23.74
CA THR A 568 11.36 7.81 23.93
C THR A 568 12.50 8.82 24.12
N LEU A 569 13.57 8.41 24.80
CA LEU A 569 14.76 9.22 25.02
C LEU A 569 15.50 9.53 23.71
N LEU A 570 15.60 8.58 22.78
CA LEU A 570 16.23 8.79 21.47
C LEU A 570 15.37 9.66 20.55
N CYS A 571 14.05 9.52 20.61
CA CYS A 571 13.10 10.41 19.92
C CYS A 571 13.29 11.88 20.34
N ILE A 572 13.26 12.16 21.65
CA ILE A 572 13.43 13.52 22.17
C ILE A 572 14.83 14.07 21.85
N ASN A 573 15.88 13.27 22.05
CA ASN A 573 17.25 13.70 21.75
C ASN A 573 17.45 14.05 20.28
N THR A 574 16.89 13.26 19.36
CA THR A 574 16.91 13.56 17.92
C THR A 574 16.44 14.99 17.62
N LEU A 575 15.24 15.34 18.12
CA LEU A 575 14.62 16.64 17.88
C LEU A 575 15.41 17.79 18.53
N VAL A 576 15.90 17.58 19.75
CA VAL A 576 16.75 18.54 20.46
C VAL A 576 18.06 18.79 19.69
N PHE A 577 18.74 17.76 19.22
CA PHE A 577 20.02 17.91 18.52
C PHE A 577 19.85 18.59 17.14
N ILE A 578 18.82 18.21 16.37
CA ILE A 578 18.51 18.88 15.09
C ILE A 578 18.16 20.36 15.33
N GLY A 579 17.21 20.65 16.23
CA GLY A 579 16.75 22.01 16.50
C GLY A 579 17.84 22.93 17.06
N LEU A 580 18.61 22.45 18.05
CA LEU A 580 19.72 23.18 18.65
C LEU A 580 20.85 23.41 17.64
N GLY A 581 21.20 22.40 16.85
CA GLY A 581 22.25 22.50 15.84
C GLY A 581 21.93 23.51 14.75
N VAL A 582 20.71 23.46 14.19
CA VAL A 582 20.24 24.42 13.18
C VAL A 582 20.20 25.84 13.75
N ALA A 583 19.72 26.03 14.99
CA ALA A 583 19.70 27.34 15.66
C ALA A 583 21.10 27.95 15.83
N ILE A 584 22.06 27.15 16.30
CA ILE A 584 23.46 27.58 16.44
C ILE A 584 24.08 27.89 15.07
N ALA A 585 23.80 27.07 14.06
CA ALA A 585 24.33 27.26 12.70
C ALA A 585 23.82 28.54 12.05
N LEU A 586 22.49 28.72 11.97
CA LEU A 586 21.87 29.88 11.34
C LEU A 586 22.09 31.17 12.15
N GLY A 587 22.08 31.09 13.48
CA GLY A 587 22.43 32.21 14.37
C GLY A 587 23.89 32.67 14.21
N SER A 588 24.82 31.74 13.97
CA SER A 588 26.22 32.04 13.70
C SER A 588 26.43 32.73 12.34
N LEU A 589 25.73 32.26 11.30
CA LEU A 589 25.72 32.91 9.98
C LEU A 589 25.14 34.34 10.08
N PHE A 590 24.05 34.50 10.84
CA PHE A 590 23.39 35.79 11.07
C PHE A 590 24.29 36.78 11.81
N ALA A 591 24.86 36.40 12.95
CA ALA A 591 25.75 37.25 13.74
C ALA A 591 26.98 37.70 12.92
N LYS A 592 27.50 36.82 12.07
CA LYS A 592 28.58 37.12 11.13
C LYS A 592 28.16 38.15 10.08
N GLN A 593 26.98 38.00 9.47
CA GLN A 593 26.50 38.92 8.45
C GLN A 593 26.08 40.28 9.04
N ALA A 594 25.50 40.29 10.24
CA ALA A 594 25.18 41.50 11.00
C ALA A 594 26.44 42.32 11.30
N ARG A 595 27.54 41.66 11.71
CA ARG A 595 28.84 42.33 11.91
C ARG A 595 29.36 42.99 10.63
N ILE A 596 29.35 42.27 9.51
CA ILE A 596 29.79 42.79 8.21
C ILE A 596 28.95 44.02 7.86
N TYR A 597 27.63 43.93 7.98
CA TYR A 597 26.71 45.05 7.75
C TYR A 597 26.99 46.26 8.66
N TRP A 598 27.25 46.06 9.96
CA TRP A 598 27.56 47.14 10.90
C TRP A 598 28.89 47.83 10.61
N ILE A 599 29.95 47.06 10.30
CA ILE A 599 31.25 47.62 9.89
C ILE A 599 31.07 48.50 8.64
N LEU A 600 30.32 48.02 7.65
CA LEU A 600 30.07 48.76 6.40
C LEU A 600 29.26 50.04 6.63
N ARG A 601 28.20 49.96 7.45
CA ARG A 601 27.39 51.12 7.84
C ARG A 601 28.24 52.18 8.55
N ALA A 602 29.18 51.75 9.39
CA ALA A 602 30.11 52.66 10.06
C ALA A 602 31.07 53.34 9.07
N THR A 603 31.73 52.59 8.16
CA THR A 603 32.60 53.18 7.13
C THR A 603 31.88 54.18 6.22
N ARG A 604 30.64 53.89 5.81
CA ARG A 604 29.82 54.83 5.01
C ARG A 604 29.37 56.08 5.78
N SER A 605 29.42 56.06 7.11
CA SER A 605 28.98 57.19 7.96
C SER A 605 30.08 58.20 8.32
N HIS A 606 31.29 58.06 7.76
CA HIS A 606 32.45 58.95 7.96
C HIS A 606 32.82 59.27 9.44
N LYS A 607 32.45 58.40 10.39
CA LYS A 607 32.81 58.57 11.80
C LYS A 607 34.31 58.40 12.02
N LYS A 608 34.99 59.47 12.47
CA LYS A 608 36.46 59.52 12.69
C LYS A 608 37.00 58.49 13.71
N ARG A 609 36.14 57.90 14.54
CA ARG A 609 36.45 56.72 15.36
C ARG A 609 35.26 55.77 15.32
N PHE A 610 35.51 54.50 14.96
CA PHE A 610 34.58 53.40 15.10
C PHE A 610 35.30 52.23 15.75
N THR A 611 34.87 51.85 16.94
CA THR A 611 35.28 50.61 17.58
C THR A 611 34.58 49.45 16.90
N VAL A 612 35.34 48.51 16.35
CA VAL A 612 34.76 47.26 15.82
C VAL A 612 34.05 46.55 16.97
N PRO A 613 32.77 46.13 16.81
CA PRO A 613 32.07 45.36 17.83
C PRO A 613 32.89 44.14 18.19
N ASN A 614 33.21 44.01 19.48
CA ASN A 614 33.84 42.81 20.02
C ASN A 614 32.88 41.61 19.84
N ASP A 615 33.42 40.40 19.69
CA ASP A 615 32.62 39.20 19.44
C ASP A 615 31.56 39.01 20.53
N LEU A 616 31.87 39.37 21.78
CA LEU A 616 30.95 39.35 22.93
C LEU A 616 29.67 40.18 22.72
N HIS A 617 29.70 41.29 21.98
CA HIS A 617 28.50 42.13 21.76
C HIS A 617 27.55 41.56 20.69
N LEU A 618 28.01 40.59 19.91
CA LEU A 618 27.22 39.87 18.91
C LEU A 618 26.70 38.52 19.44
N LEU A 619 27.26 38.04 20.57
CA LEU A 619 26.82 36.83 21.24
C LEU A 619 25.31 36.84 21.62
N PRO A 620 24.70 37.96 22.07
CA PRO A 620 23.25 38.00 22.30
C PRO A 620 22.42 37.76 21.04
N LEU A 621 22.89 38.14 19.85
CA LEU A 621 22.18 37.87 18.58
C LEU A 621 22.28 36.41 18.14
N LEU A 622 23.32 35.70 18.56
CA LEU A 622 23.44 34.25 18.39
C LEU A 622 22.57 33.51 19.42
N LEU A 623 22.63 33.92 20.68
CA LEU A 623 21.90 33.28 21.78
C LEU A 623 20.39 33.58 21.77
N ALA A 624 19.93 34.71 21.25
CA ALA A 624 18.50 35.04 21.19
C ALA A 624 17.67 34.04 20.38
N GLY A 625 18.29 33.32 19.44
CA GLY A 625 17.62 32.24 18.69
C GLY A 625 17.47 30.94 19.49
N VAL A 626 18.43 30.58 20.34
CA VAL A 626 18.54 29.24 20.95
C VAL A 626 17.38 28.87 21.89
N PRO A 627 16.81 29.76 22.72
CA PRO A 627 15.64 29.47 23.54
C PRO A 627 14.38 29.09 22.75
N LEU A 628 14.25 29.54 21.49
CA LEU A 628 13.03 29.37 20.69
C LEU A 628 12.79 27.89 20.26
N PRO A 629 13.75 27.17 19.63
CA PRO A 629 13.62 25.74 19.39
C PRO A 629 13.59 24.91 20.68
N CYS A 630 14.39 25.27 21.69
CA CYS A 630 14.40 24.53 22.96
C CYS A 630 13.04 24.64 23.67
N GLY A 631 12.48 25.85 23.76
CA GLY A 631 11.15 26.09 24.29
C GLY A 631 10.05 25.43 23.46
N LEU A 632 10.15 25.46 22.13
CA LEU A 632 9.21 24.76 21.24
C LEU A 632 9.21 23.26 21.50
N VAL A 633 10.37 22.60 21.55
CA VAL A 633 10.47 21.15 21.81
C VAL A 633 9.99 20.79 23.23
N ILE A 634 10.32 21.61 24.23
CA ILE A 634 9.85 21.39 25.62
C ILE A 634 8.32 21.53 25.70
N VAL A 635 7.74 22.60 25.17
CA VAL A 635 6.29 22.82 25.15
C VAL A 635 5.59 21.73 24.36
N TRP A 636 6.13 21.32 23.20
CA TRP A 636 5.55 20.23 22.41
C TRP A 636 5.60 18.90 23.16
N SER A 637 6.72 18.57 23.81
CA SER A 637 6.85 17.35 24.61
C SER A 637 5.91 17.30 25.81
N ILE A 638 5.32 18.43 26.21
CA ILE A 638 4.29 18.53 27.26
C ILE A 638 2.88 18.41 26.67
N LEU A 639 2.62 19.00 25.50
CA LEU A 639 1.31 19.02 24.85
C LEU A 639 0.99 17.73 24.07
N ASP A 640 1.99 17.17 23.38
CA ASP A 640 1.91 16.00 22.52
C ASP A 640 3.26 15.28 22.60
N ALA A 641 3.43 14.51 23.68
CA ALA A 641 4.66 13.77 23.94
C ALA A 641 4.91 12.75 22.84
N PHE A 642 6.09 12.79 22.20
CA PHE A 642 6.50 11.82 21.20
C PHE A 642 6.48 10.41 21.81
N LYS A 643 5.54 9.59 21.34
CA LYS A 643 5.39 8.20 21.78
C LYS A 643 6.21 7.29 20.88
N GLU A 644 6.64 6.20 21.49
CA GLU A 644 7.19 5.07 20.77
C GLU A 644 6.02 4.32 20.12
N SER A 645 5.88 4.45 18.80
CA SER A 645 4.91 3.69 18.01
C SER A 645 5.63 2.46 17.48
N SER A 646 5.46 1.34 18.20
CA SER A 646 6.01 0.04 17.80
C SER A 646 5.01 -0.69 16.93
N VAL A 647 5.35 -0.84 15.66
CA VAL A 647 4.56 -1.54 14.64
C VAL A 647 4.65 -3.06 14.92
N LYS A 648 3.76 -3.61 15.73
CA LYS A 648 3.58 -5.06 15.94
C LYS A 648 2.67 -5.67 14.88
N LEU A 649 3.19 -6.60 14.09
CA LEU A 649 2.44 -7.48 13.21
C LEU A 649 2.43 -8.89 13.80
N GLY A 650 1.40 -9.19 14.60
CA GLY A 650 1.37 -10.39 15.43
C GLY A 650 2.57 -10.44 16.37
N ASP A 651 3.32 -11.55 16.34
CA ASP A 651 4.54 -11.74 17.14
C ASP A 651 5.74 -10.85 16.70
N TYR A 652 5.67 -10.21 15.53
CA TYR A 652 6.81 -9.52 14.92
C TYR A 652 6.73 -8.00 15.12
N THR A 653 7.79 -7.37 15.63
CA THR A 653 7.89 -5.90 15.67
C THR A 653 8.58 -5.43 14.39
N ALA A 654 7.81 -4.83 13.47
CA ALA A 654 8.20 -4.53 12.10
C ALA A 654 8.91 -3.17 11.91
N CYS A 655 8.67 -2.22 12.80
CA CYS A 655 9.42 -0.97 12.90
C CYS A 655 9.04 -0.26 14.19
N VAL A 656 9.87 0.68 14.64
CA VAL A 656 9.48 1.54 15.76
C VAL A 656 9.77 2.99 15.39
N ALA A 657 8.70 3.77 15.25
CA ALA A 657 8.75 5.17 14.83
C ALA A 657 8.36 6.10 15.97
N CYS A 658 8.98 7.28 16.00
CA CYS A 658 8.61 8.36 16.91
C CYS A 658 7.39 9.11 16.35
N GLN A 659 6.18 8.75 16.76
CA GLN A 659 4.95 9.44 16.34
C GLN A 659 4.52 10.54 17.33
N SER A 660 3.81 11.53 16.79
CA SER A 660 3.19 12.66 17.49
C SER A 660 1.80 12.84 16.91
N THR A 661 0.79 12.90 17.77
CA THR A 661 -0.64 12.98 17.40
C THR A 661 -0.95 14.21 16.55
N HIS A 662 -0.11 15.24 16.64
CA HIS A 662 -0.24 16.51 15.92
C HIS A 662 1.00 16.86 15.10
N ALA A 663 1.63 15.85 14.49
CA ALA A 663 2.84 15.98 13.67
C ALA A 663 2.78 17.10 12.61
N MET A 664 1.63 17.34 11.97
CA MET A 664 1.47 18.44 11.01
C MET A 664 1.59 19.83 11.66
N LEU A 665 1.03 20.04 12.85
CA LEU A 665 1.16 21.31 13.57
C LEU A 665 2.61 21.54 14.04
N TRP A 666 3.32 20.45 14.40
CA TRP A 666 4.75 20.52 14.71
C TRP A 666 5.57 20.94 13.49
N ALA A 667 5.32 20.34 12.33
CA ALA A 667 5.99 20.70 11.07
C ALA A 667 5.74 22.17 10.68
N ILE A 668 4.51 22.68 10.88
CA ILE A 668 4.19 24.11 10.71
C ILE A 668 5.01 24.99 11.67
N ALA A 669 5.10 24.62 12.95
CA ALA A 669 5.86 25.38 13.93
C ALA A 669 7.38 25.41 13.62
N VAL A 670 7.94 24.29 13.18
CA VAL A 670 9.33 24.21 12.71
C VAL A 670 9.55 25.01 11.41
N GLY A 671 8.58 25.00 10.49
CA GLY A 671 8.58 25.84 9.28
C GLY A 671 8.59 27.33 9.60
N LEU A 672 7.73 27.78 10.51
CA LEU A 672 7.69 29.17 11.00
C LEU A 672 9.01 29.57 11.69
N LEU A 673 9.62 28.67 12.47
CA LEU A 673 10.93 28.88 13.07
C LEU A 673 12.03 29.02 11.99
N ALA A 674 12.01 28.19 10.95
CA ALA A 674 12.95 28.31 9.83
C ALA A 674 12.80 29.66 9.10
N VAL A 675 11.56 30.10 8.84
CA VAL A 675 11.25 31.42 8.26
C VAL A 675 11.80 32.56 9.13
N PHE A 676 11.65 32.48 10.46
CA PHE A 676 12.18 33.45 11.41
C PHE A 676 13.70 33.63 11.31
N TYR A 677 14.47 32.56 11.06
CA TYR A 677 15.91 32.66 10.82
C TYR A 677 16.27 33.12 9.41
N LEU A 678 15.57 32.64 8.38
CA LEU A 678 15.97 32.82 6.99
C LEU A 678 15.62 34.22 6.45
N VAL A 679 14.48 34.81 6.84
CA VAL A 679 14.06 36.13 6.33
C VAL A 679 14.99 37.27 6.77
N PRO A 680 15.36 37.44 8.06
CA PRO A 680 16.32 38.47 8.48
C PRO A 680 17.71 38.28 7.88
N ASN A 681 18.15 37.03 7.72
CA ASN A 681 19.39 36.69 7.02
C ASN A 681 19.35 37.12 5.56
N GLY A 682 18.29 36.78 4.82
CA GLY A 682 18.09 37.18 3.42
C GLY A 682 18.11 38.70 3.23
N LEU A 683 17.47 39.45 4.15
CA LEU A 683 17.50 40.92 4.14
C LEU A 683 18.90 41.50 4.37
N LEU A 684 19.71 40.91 5.26
CA LEU A 684 21.11 41.33 5.46
C LEU A 684 21.99 40.99 4.26
N VAL A 685 21.82 39.81 3.67
CA VAL A 685 22.47 39.38 2.42
C VAL A 685 22.14 40.34 1.28
N PHE A 686 20.86 40.67 1.08
CA PHE A 686 20.43 41.64 0.07
C PHE A 686 21.08 43.01 0.26
N LYS A 687 21.16 43.50 1.50
CA LYS A 687 21.81 44.78 1.84
C LYS A 687 23.33 44.78 1.64
N THR A 688 23.95 43.61 1.47
CA THR A 688 25.41 43.42 1.33
C THR A 688 25.84 42.80 -0.01
N ARG A 689 24.90 42.48 -0.90
CA ARG A 689 25.16 41.81 -2.21
C ARG A 689 26.11 42.55 -3.15
N ASN A 690 26.10 43.89 -3.13
CA ASN A 690 26.91 44.74 -4.03
C ASN A 690 28.37 44.94 -3.57
N LEU A 691 28.85 44.16 -2.59
CA LEU A 691 30.23 44.24 -2.13
C LEU A 691 31.15 43.43 -3.04
N PRO A 692 32.36 43.94 -3.39
CA PRO A 692 33.37 43.18 -4.12
C PRO A 692 34.08 42.12 -3.26
N ILE A 693 33.61 41.85 -2.04
CA ILE A 693 34.19 40.89 -1.11
C ILE A 693 33.68 39.49 -1.45
N SER A 694 34.58 38.59 -1.85
CA SER A 694 34.25 37.21 -2.23
C SER A 694 33.57 36.41 -1.11
N GLU A 695 33.90 36.68 0.16
CA GLU A 695 33.30 35.99 1.30
C GLU A 695 31.79 36.22 1.44
N THR A 696 31.29 37.42 1.09
CA THR A 696 29.86 37.74 1.22
C THR A 696 29.00 36.94 0.24
N ARG A 697 29.53 36.65 -0.95
CA ARG A 697 28.85 35.82 -1.96
C ARG A 697 28.74 34.36 -1.52
N LEU A 698 29.80 33.80 -0.93
CA LEU A 698 29.79 32.42 -0.41
C LEU A 698 28.79 32.27 0.76
N LEU A 699 28.69 33.28 1.63
CA LEU A 699 27.68 33.28 2.70
C LEU A 699 26.24 33.39 2.15
N SER A 700 26.03 34.22 1.12
CA SER A 700 24.74 34.32 0.41
C SER A 700 24.28 32.97 -0.15
N ILE A 701 25.18 32.26 -0.85
CA ILE A 701 24.88 30.94 -1.43
C ILE A 701 24.56 29.92 -0.32
N SER A 702 25.31 29.95 0.79
CA SER A 702 25.08 29.06 1.94
C SER A 702 23.70 29.26 2.58
N ILE A 703 23.25 30.51 2.68
CA ILE A 703 21.90 30.86 3.19
C ILE A 703 20.81 30.44 2.19
N GLN A 704 21.06 30.56 0.89
CA GLN A 704 20.13 30.08 -0.15
C GLN A 704 19.99 28.55 -0.16
N ILE A 705 21.09 27.80 -0.04
CA ILE A 705 21.04 26.33 0.10
C ILE A 705 20.28 25.93 1.37
N SER A 706 20.51 26.64 2.48
CA SER A 706 19.76 26.42 3.74
C SER A 706 18.26 26.62 3.55
N ALA A 707 17.85 27.67 2.81
CA ALA A 707 16.44 27.93 2.52
C ALA A 707 15.81 26.83 1.64
N VAL A 708 16.47 26.44 0.54
CA VAL A 708 15.99 25.38 -0.35
C VAL A 708 15.84 24.06 0.41
N MET A 709 16.85 23.69 1.21
CA MET A 709 16.82 22.47 2.04
C MET A 709 15.61 22.46 2.99
N CYS A 710 15.38 23.56 3.73
CA CYS A 710 14.22 23.66 4.63
C CYS A 710 12.88 23.63 3.88
N THR A 711 12.77 24.30 2.73
CA THR A 711 11.55 24.28 1.91
C THR A 711 11.26 22.90 1.34
N VAL A 712 12.27 22.17 0.85
CA VAL A 712 12.06 20.80 0.34
C VAL A 712 11.61 19.87 1.47
N ILE A 713 12.27 19.90 2.64
CA ILE A 713 11.87 19.06 3.78
C ILE A 713 10.43 19.38 4.23
N ALA A 714 10.04 20.66 4.28
CA ALA A 714 8.68 21.07 4.62
C ALA A 714 7.65 20.65 3.55
N LEU A 715 7.98 20.74 2.26
CA LEU A 715 7.09 20.28 1.17
C LEU A 715 6.89 18.77 1.19
N VAL A 716 7.94 17.99 1.43
CA VAL A 716 7.82 16.52 1.57
C VAL A 716 6.92 16.19 2.78
N TYR A 717 7.03 16.91 3.90
CA TYR A 717 6.14 16.75 5.06
C TYR A 717 4.66 17.07 4.75
N LEU A 718 4.38 17.94 3.77
CA LEU A 718 3.02 18.32 3.37
C LEU A 718 2.42 17.42 2.28
N ILE A 719 3.23 16.60 1.61
CA ILE A 719 2.83 15.77 0.46
C ILE A 719 2.90 14.27 0.80
N ALA A 720 3.82 13.85 1.67
CA ALA A 720 3.93 12.48 2.12
C ALA A 720 2.81 12.14 3.11
N VAL A 721 1.75 11.53 2.59
CA VAL A 721 0.70 10.86 3.40
C VAL A 721 1.27 9.61 4.09
N ASP A 722 2.25 8.96 3.46
CA ASP A 722 2.88 7.74 3.95
C ASP A 722 4.01 8.03 5.00
N PRO A 723 3.89 7.54 6.25
CA PRO A 723 4.94 7.65 7.26
C PRO A 723 6.28 6.99 6.89
N PHE A 724 6.31 6.06 5.93
CA PHE A 724 7.52 5.38 5.44
C PHE A 724 8.28 6.17 4.35
N VAL A 725 7.67 7.19 3.72
CA VAL A 725 8.34 8.05 2.72
C VAL A 725 9.23 9.11 3.38
N MET A 726 8.77 9.69 4.49
CA MET A 726 9.50 10.74 5.21
C MET A 726 10.93 10.34 5.65
N PRO A 727 11.17 9.15 6.24
CA PRO A 727 12.51 8.67 6.60
C PRO A 727 13.42 8.42 5.40
N LYS A 728 12.86 8.09 4.24
CA LYS A 728 13.62 7.83 3.00
C LYS A 728 14.16 9.13 2.37
N ILE A 729 13.44 10.25 2.49
CA ILE A 729 13.75 11.51 1.76
C ILE A 729 14.40 12.58 2.65
N ALA A 730 13.91 12.80 3.88
CA ALA A 730 14.37 13.94 4.68
C ALA A 730 15.85 13.86 5.14
N PRO A 731 16.37 12.71 5.62
CA PRO A 731 17.77 12.58 6.04
C PRO A 731 18.79 12.79 4.90
N PRO A 732 18.59 12.23 3.67
CA PRO A 732 19.46 12.55 2.52
C PRO A 732 19.43 14.03 2.13
N VAL A 733 18.25 14.65 2.01
CA VAL A 733 18.12 16.07 1.65
C VAL A 733 18.85 16.96 2.65
N PHE A 734 18.71 16.67 3.95
CA PHE A 734 19.42 17.38 5.01
C PHE A 734 20.94 17.17 4.91
N THR A 735 21.39 15.92 4.78
CA THR A 735 22.83 15.56 4.75
C THR A 735 23.53 16.19 3.53
N VAL A 736 22.92 16.12 2.35
CA VAL A 736 23.42 16.76 1.13
C VAL A 736 23.44 18.29 1.27
N GLY A 737 22.37 18.89 1.79
CA GLY A 737 22.29 20.33 2.02
C GLY A 737 23.40 20.84 2.94
N VAL A 738 23.61 20.20 4.10
CA VAL A 738 24.71 20.53 5.03
C VAL A 738 26.08 20.36 4.37
N THR A 739 26.29 19.27 3.63
CA THR A 739 27.55 19.00 2.91
C THR A 739 27.87 20.12 1.90
N LEU A 740 26.87 20.57 1.13
CA LEU A 740 27.01 21.67 0.17
C LEU A 740 27.29 23.01 0.86
N ILE A 741 26.59 23.32 1.96
CA ILE A 741 26.82 24.52 2.77
C ILE A 741 28.27 24.59 3.27
N GLN A 742 28.80 23.47 3.79
CA GLN A 742 30.18 23.38 4.23
C GLN A 742 31.17 23.48 3.06
N ALA A 743 30.93 22.77 1.96
CA ALA A 743 31.79 22.82 0.77
C ALA A 743 31.95 24.26 0.26
N VAL A 744 30.84 24.98 0.07
CA VAL A 744 30.81 26.39 -0.35
C VAL A 744 31.52 27.30 0.65
N THR A 745 31.35 27.06 1.95
CA THR A 745 31.90 27.92 3.01
C THR A 745 33.41 27.75 3.21
N PHE A 746 33.95 26.54 3.08
CA PHE A 746 35.33 26.21 3.50
C PHE A 746 36.27 25.85 2.35
N VAL A 747 35.84 25.13 1.31
CA VAL A 747 36.73 24.67 0.23
C VAL A 747 37.44 25.83 -0.47
N PRO A 748 36.79 26.96 -0.82
CA PRO A 748 37.48 28.11 -1.44
C PRO A 748 38.58 28.70 -0.54
N LYS A 749 38.39 28.64 0.79
CA LYS A 749 39.34 29.18 1.77
C LYS A 749 40.53 28.24 1.97
N LEU A 750 40.27 26.93 2.08
CA LEU A 750 41.30 25.90 2.17
C LEU A 750 42.18 25.92 0.91
N TRP A 751 41.57 26.01 -0.27
CA TRP A 751 42.28 26.11 -1.56
C TRP A 751 43.18 27.35 -1.64
N LYS A 752 42.69 28.51 -1.17
CA LYS A 752 43.49 29.76 -1.11
C LYS A 752 44.66 29.65 -0.13
N ALA A 753 44.47 29.00 1.02
CA ALA A 753 45.52 28.77 2.01
C ALA A 753 46.59 27.78 1.51
N VAL A 754 46.19 26.65 0.92
CA VAL A 754 47.10 25.66 0.31
C VAL A 754 47.93 26.28 -0.81
N ARG A 755 47.33 27.18 -1.63
CA ARG A 755 48.04 27.92 -2.69
C ARG A 755 48.90 29.10 -2.20
N ARG A 756 48.95 29.38 -0.89
CA ARG A 756 49.73 30.47 -0.25
C ARG A 756 49.61 31.84 -0.97
N GLN A 757 48.43 32.17 -1.51
CA GLN A 757 48.25 33.44 -2.22
C GLN A 757 48.20 34.61 -1.21
N PRO A 758 49.10 35.60 -1.29
CA PRO A 758 48.99 36.80 -0.47
C PRO A 758 47.71 37.58 -0.80
N LEU A 759 47.11 38.20 0.22
CA LEU A 759 45.99 39.14 0.03
C LEU A 759 46.43 40.26 -0.92
N SER A 760 45.63 40.54 -1.96
CA SER A 760 46.07 41.47 -3.00
C SER A 760 45.99 42.91 -2.50
N LYS A 761 46.95 43.75 -2.90
CA LYS A 761 46.88 45.20 -2.67
C LYS A 761 45.65 45.86 -3.33
N ARG A 762 44.93 45.16 -4.23
CA ARG A 762 43.65 45.61 -4.81
C ARG A 762 42.50 45.51 -3.81
N ASP A 763 42.43 44.42 -3.05
CA ASP A 763 41.37 44.18 -2.06
C ASP A 763 41.37 45.26 -0.96
N PHE A 764 42.56 45.75 -0.58
CA PHE A 764 42.73 46.78 0.44
C PHE A 764 42.38 48.20 -0.07
N ARG A 765 42.73 48.55 -1.33
CA ARG A 765 42.43 49.88 -1.91
C ARG A 765 40.92 50.12 -2.12
N LEU A 766 40.14 49.06 -2.29
CA LEU A 766 38.68 49.15 -2.44
C LEU A 766 37.95 49.48 -1.11
N LEU A 767 38.60 49.28 0.04
CA LEU A 767 38.02 49.59 1.36
C LEU A 767 38.18 51.06 1.78
N THR A 768 39.20 51.77 1.28
CA THR A 768 39.55 53.12 1.78
C THR A 768 39.14 54.28 0.87
N GLY A 769 38.81 54.05 -0.40
CA GLY A 769 38.17 55.08 -1.25
C GLY A 769 39.06 56.29 -1.59
N LYS A 770 40.26 56.02 -2.16
CA LYS A 770 41.31 56.96 -2.64
C LYS A 770 42.29 57.49 -1.57
N GLY A 771 43.51 57.75 -2.03
CA GLY A 771 44.45 58.75 -1.48
C GLY A 771 45.27 58.29 -0.28
N ASP A 772 46.57 58.55 -0.33
CA ASP A 772 47.55 58.18 0.68
C ASP A 772 47.15 58.56 2.12
N LEU A 773 47.10 57.54 2.99
CA LEU A 773 47.11 57.66 4.44
C LEU A 773 48.34 56.91 4.95
N SER A 774 49.36 57.65 5.37
CA SER A 774 50.60 57.08 5.94
C SER A 774 50.34 56.43 7.30
N LEU A 775 51.12 55.40 7.62
CA LEU A 775 50.83 54.49 8.74
C LEU A 775 51.52 54.89 10.07
N ASP A 776 52.04 56.11 10.19
CA ASP A 776 52.88 56.53 11.32
C ASP A 776 52.11 56.96 12.58
N GLY A 777 50.77 57.01 12.53
CA GLY A 777 49.94 57.56 13.60
C GLY A 777 49.47 56.59 14.69
N TYR A 778 49.62 55.26 14.51
CA TYR A 778 48.87 54.26 15.32
C TYR A 778 49.70 53.23 16.09
N ILE A 779 51.04 53.33 16.12
CA ILE A 779 51.90 52.43 16.91
C ILE A 779 52.73 53.23 17.93
N ARG A 780 52.14 53.49 19.12
CA ARG A 780 52.90 53.72 20.36
C ARG A 780 52.17 53.08 21.54
N CYS A 781 52.64 51.90 21.96
CA CYS A 781 52.41 51.39 23.31
C CYS A 781 53.47 52.01 24.25
N PRO A 782 53.09 52.78 25.28
CA PRO A 782 54.05 53.48 26.13
C PRO A 782 54.56 52.60 27.28
N ARG A 783 55.19 51.45 26.96
CA ARG A 783 55.96 50.58 27.88
C ARG A 783 56.69 49.50 27.09
N CYS A 784 57.96 49.76 26.73
CA CYS A 784 59.06 48.82 26.39
C CYS A 784 60.10 49.56 25.54
N HIS A 785 61.08 50.21 26.18
CA HIS A 785 62.11 50.96 25.45
C HIS A 785 63.49 50.87 26.14
N SER A 786 63.93 49.65 26.49
CA SER A 786 65.16 49.45 27.28
C SER A 786 65.83 48.06 27.16
N CYS A 787 65.67 47.32 26.06
CA CYS A 787 66.30 45.99 25.90
C CYS A 787 66.96 45.68 24.54
N PHE A 788 67.03 46.61 23.58
CA PHE A 788 67.58 46.35 22.23
C PHE A 788 68.99 46.94 22.01
N ALA A 789 69.88 46.76 22.99
CA ALA A 789 71.25 47.29 22.95
C ALA A 789 72.27 46.40 23.70
N ALA A 790 72.30 45.10 23.41
CA ALA A 790 73.40 44.20 23.75
C ALA A 790 73.39 42.94 22.85
N PHE A 791 74.55 42.30 22.68
CA PHE A 791 74.74 41.02 21.96
C PHE A 791 74.57 41.03 20.43
N GLY A 792 75.40 41.83 19.77
CA GLY A 792 76.18 41.32 18.64
C GLY A 792 77.65 41.22 19.06
N ASN A 793 78.19 39.99 19.18
CA ASN A 793 79.61 39.59 19.10
C ASN A 793 79.90 38.29 19.89
N GLN A 794 80.97 37.59 19.48
CA GLN A 794 81.57 36.39 20.11
C GLN A 794 80.78 35.07 19.94
N ILE A 795 81.38 33.90 19.65
CA ILE A 795 82.79 33.56 19.35
C ILE A 795 82.82 32.32 18.42
N SER A 796 83.79 32.26 17.52
CA SER A 796 84.29 31.03 16.88
C SER A 796 85.67 30.70 17.45
N LYS A 797 86.06 29.41 17.52
CA LYS A 797 87.34 28.76 17.93
C LYS A 797 87.03 27.56 18.84
N ASP A 798 87.66 26.38 18.81
CA ASP A 798 88.67 25.70 17.97
C ASP A 798 88.21 24.20 17.88
N GLU A 799 88.45 23.34 16.88
CA GLU A 799 89.71 22.73 16.40
C GLU A 799 90.51 21.96 17.49
N ALA A 800 91.06 20.74 17.29
CA ALA A 800 91.21 19.88 16.09
C ALA A 800 91.50 18.39 16.43
N VAL A 801 91.91 17.63 15.39
CA VAL A 801 92.52 16.26 15.35
C VAL A 801 91.51 15.10 15.51
N ASP A 802 91.41 14.07 14.64
CA ASP A 802 91.87 13.81 13.24
C ASP A 802 91.02 12.63 12.67
N GLY A 803 91.14 12.13 11.43
CA GLY A 803 91.94 12.52 10.25
C GLY A 803 91.52 11.68 9.02
N GLY A 804 91.59 12.23 7.80
CA GLY A 804 91.15 11.57 6.56
C GLY A 804 90.90 12.52 5.38
N PHE A 805 91.93 12.75 4.57
CA PHE A 805 91.96 13.56 3.33
C PHE A 805 90.95 13.04 2.26
N ASN A 806 90.41 13.82 1.30
CA ASN A 806 90.68 15.22 0.89
C ASN A 806 89.45 15.87 0.20
N GLU A 807 89.35 17.22 0.23
CA GLU A 807 88.65 18.17 -0.71
C GLU A 807 87.28 17.83 -1.38
N SER A 808 86.26 18.70 -1.45
CA SER A 808 86.04 20.07 -0.94
C SER A 808 84.54 20.50 -1.02
N VAL A 809 84.08 21.33 -0.06
CA VAL A 809 83.12 22.48 -0.16
C VAL A 809 81.88 22.34 -1.10
N SER A 810 80.59 22.54 -0.74
CA SER A 810 79.87 23.05 0.47
C SER A 810 78.33 22.83 0.35
N GLY A 811 77.54 23.02 1.43
CA GLY A 811 76.17 23.54 1.30
C GLY A 811 75.00 22.96 2.14
N ALA A 812 74.22 23.88 2.71
CA ALA A 812 72.77 23.82 3.02
C ALA A 812 72.18 22.87 4.10
N ARG A 813 71.73 23.49 5.22
CA ARG A 813 70.65 22.97 6.10
C ARG A 813 69.36 22.75 5.30
N SER A 814 69.02 21.51 4.94
CA SER A 814 67.81 21.22 4.13
C SER A 814 67.23 19.79 4.28
N HIS A 815 67.20 19.20 5.49
CA HIS A 815 66.65 17.84 5.66
C HIS A 815 65.81 17.63 6.95
N ARG A 816 64.62 18.26 7.02
CA ARG A 816 63.52 17.79 7.90
C ARG A 816 62.10 18.06 7.34
N THR A 817 61.95 18.05 6.01
CA THR A 817 60.66 18.27 5.32
C THR A 817 60.39 17.34 4.12
N ARG A 818 61.30 16.39 3.80
CA ARG A 818 61.12 15.45 2.68
C ARG A 818 60.35 14.16 3.05
N SER A 819 60.37 13.71 4.31
CA SER A 819 59.77 12.43 4.72
C SER A 819 58.23 12.38 4.72
N ILE A 820 57.54 13.52 4.75
CA ILE A 820 56.07 13.58 4.77
C ILE A 820 55.51 13.61 3.33
N ARG A 821 56.33 13.99 2.33
CA ARG A 821 55.90 14.08 0.93
C ARG A 821 55.72 12.72 0.25
N SER A 822 56.50 11.69 0.63
CA SER A 822 56.37 10.34 0.05
C SER A 822 55.11 9.62 0.54
N ALA A 823 54.80 9.69 1.84
CA ALA A 823 53.63 9.06 2.43
C ALA A 823 52.31 9.57 1.80
N LEU A 824 52.17 10.89 1.63
CA LEU A 824 50.99 11.49 1.00
C LEU A 824 50.88 11.21 -0.51
N SER A 825 52.01 11.01 -1.21
CA SER A 825 51.97 10.61 -2.63
C SER A 825 51.56 9.14 -2.81
N SER A 826 51.91 8.27 -1.85
CA SER A 826 51.58 6.85 -1.91
C SER A 826 50.08 6.57 -1.71
N ALA A 827 49.43 7.30 -0.81
CA ALA A 827 48.01 7.10 -0.51
C ALA A 827 47.08 7.47 -1.69
N VAL A 828 47.44 8.49 -2.48
CA VAL A 828 46.62 8.97 -3.61
C VAL A 828 46.75 8.08 -4.84
N SER A 829 47.86 7.37 -5.02
CA SER A 829 48.08 6.48 -6.18
C SER A 829 47.47 5.08 -6.06
N SER A 830 46.91 4.71 -4.90
CA SER A 830 46.34 3.37 -4.66
C SER A 830 44.83 3.24 -4.97
N ALA A 831 44.17 4.34 -5.36
CA ALA A 831 42.71 4.40 -5.54
C ALA A 831 42.23 4.50 -7.01
N ILE A 832 43.11 4.31 -8.00
CA ILE A 832 42.75 4.40 -9.43
C ILE A 832 43.41 3.25 -10.22
N VAL A 833 42.59 2.32 -10.72
CA VAL A 833 42.99 1.25 -11.66
C VAL A 833 43.09 1.83 -13.08
N PRO A 834 44.09 1.44 -13.92
CA PRO A 834 44.40 2.17 -15.14
C PRO A 834 43.83 1.57 -16.42
N ALA A 835 43.54 2.43 -17.40
CA ALA A 835 43.45 2.07 -18.82
C ALA A 835 44.41 2.94 -19.66
N LYS A 836 45.31 2.29 -20.38
CA LYS A 836 46.23 2.81 -21.42
C LYS A 836 46.34 1.71 -22.49
N ALA A 837 46.53 1.96 -23.78
CA ALA A 837 46.42 3.18 -24.59
C ALA A 837 46.62 2.77 -26.07
N SER A 838 46.10 3.52 -27.03
CA SER A 838 46.70 3.61 -28.37
C SER A 838 46.31 4.91 -29.09
N ARG A 839 47.28 5.49 -29.80
CA ARG A 839 47.14 6.72 -30.61
C ARG A 839 46.60 6.39 -31.99
N ALA A 840 45.78 7.27 -32.58
CA ALA A 840 46.14 8.02 -33.80
C ALA A 840 45.05 9.05 -34.20
N ASP A 841 45.52 10.08 -34.91
CA ASP A 841 44.80 10.95 -35.87
C ASP A 841 43.81 12.04 -35.37
N PRO A 842 43.98 13.33 -35.74
CA PRO A 842 43.21 14.45 -35.20
C PRO A 842 41.98 14.90 -36.04
N GLU A 843 41.39 14.05 -36.87
CA GLU A 843 40.22 14.41 -37.71
C GLU A 843 38.89 13.70 -37.33
N GLY A 844 38.89 12.77 -36.37
CA GLY A 844 37.71 11.93 -36.08
C GLY A 844 36.68 12.48 -35.07
N MET A 845 37.11 13.27 -34.07
CA MET A 845 36.30 13.49 -32.84
C MET A 845 35.80 14.93 -32.64
N GLN A 846 35.36 15.56 -33.73
CA GLN A 846 34.61 16.84 -33.71
C GLN A 846 33.22 16.71 -34.36
N ARG A 847 32.60 15.52 -34.27
CA ARG A 847 31.35 15.19 -34.99
C ARG A 847 30.17 14.69 -34.14
N PHE A 848 30.16 14.90 -32.82
CA PHE A 848 28.99 14.54 -32.00
C PHE A 848 28.49 15.59 -30.99
N LEU A 849 29.04 16.82 -31.02
CA LEU A 849 28.45 17.99 -30.34
C LEU A 849 28.54 19.23 -31.24
N ALA A 850 27.92 19.15 -32.41
CA ALA A 850 27.56 20.29 -33.23
C ALA A 850 26.03 20.27 -33.41
N SER A 851 25.35 21.22 -32.78
CA SER A 851 23.93 21.48 -32.96
C SER A 851 23.71 22.31 -34.24
N PRO A 852 22.80 21.91 -35.14
CA PRO A 852 21.95 22.83 -35.88
C PRO A 852 20.63 23.01 -35.08
N TYR A 853 20.08 24.20 -34.90
CA TYR A 853 19.83 25.20 -35.95
C TYR A 853 20.07 26.63 -35.49
N ALA A 854 20.78 27.40 -36.33
CA ALA A 854 20.53 28.80 -36.59
C ALA A 854 21.21 29.17 -37.91
N ASP A 855 20.45 29.18 -39.03
CA ASP A 855 20.70 29.97 -40.24
C ASP A 855 19.61 29.70 -41.29
N ILE A 856 18.59 30.57 -41.35
CA ILE A 856 17.88 30.96 -42.58
C ILE A 856 17.62 32.47 -42.48
N GLU A 857 17.96 33.21 -43.54
CA GLU A 857 17.96 34.67 -43.58
C GLU A 857 16.57 35.31 -43.70
N LEU A 858 16.52 36.59 -43.31
CA LEU A 858 15.40 37.51 -43.56
C LEU A 858 15.38 38.00 -45.01
N THR A 859 14.22 37.91 -45.67
CA THR A 859 13.79 38.94 -46.64
C THR A 859 12.29 39.20 -46.56
N MET A 860 11.92 40.42 -46.13
CA MET A 860 10.59 41.00 -46.31
C MET A 860 10.74 42.42 -46.88
N PRO A 861 9.93 42.83 -47.88
CA PRO A 861 9.82 44.22 -48.26
C PRO A 861 8.89 44.97 -47.30
N ALA A 862 9.25 46.19 -46.91
CA ALA A 862 8.50 46.99 -45.95
C ALA A 862 7.31 47.74 -46.56
N ARG A 863 6.18 47.85 -45.83
CA ARG A 863 5.42 49.12 -45.71
C ARG A 863 4.42 49.20 -44.54
N ARG A 864 4.75 50.12 -43.63
CA ARG A 864 3.88 51.03 -42.83
C ARG A 864 2.83 50.47 -41.84
N LEU A 865 2.97 51.01 -40.63
CA LEU A 865 1.99 51.10 -39.53
C LEU A 865 0.59 51.58 -39.97
N ASN A 866 -0.43 51.10 -39.26
CA ASN A 866 -1.37 51.98 -38.57
C ASN A 866 -1.75 51.36 -37.21
N PRO A 867 -1.78 52.10 -36.09
CA PRO A 867 -2.14 51.57 -34.78
C PRO A 867 -3.61 51.88 -34.44
N ASP A 868 -4.37 50.89 -33.96
CA ASP A 868 -5.60 51.12 -33.20
C ASP A 868 -6.02 49.84 -32.42
N ALA A 869 -6.78 50.04 -31.34
CA ALA A 869 -7.38 49.06 -30.43
C ALA A 869 -6.45 48.30 -29.45
N ALA A 870 -6.70 48.52 -28.15
CA ALA A 870 -6.12 47.83 -27.00
C ALA A 870 -7.03 46.68 -26.49
N PRO A 871 -6.58 45.79 -25.58
CA PRO A 871 -7.18 44.46 -25.35
C PRO A 871 -8.02 44.33 -24.06
N GLN A 872 -8.84 43.28 -23.96
CA GLN A 872 -9.25 42.59 -22.70
C GLN A 872 -9.53 41.08 -22.90
N ASP A 873 -9.55 40.33 -21.80
CA ASP A 873 -9.43 38.86 -21.63
C ASP A 873 -10.52 37.95 -22.25
N PRO A 874 -10.23 36.63 -22.33
CA PRO A 874 -11.23 35.57 -22.27
C PRO A 874 -11.02 34.56 -21.11
N THR A 875 -12.12 34.19 -20.47
CA THR A 875 -12.28 33.00 -19.60
C THR A 875 -12.57 31.73 -20.44
N PRO A 876 -12.44 30.50 -19.88
CA PRO A 876 -12.47 29.26 -20.66
C PRO A 876 -13.90 28.73 -20.93
N PRO A 877 -14.13 27.98 -22.04
CA PRO A 877 -15.41 27.33 -22.34
C PRO A 877 -15.44 25.83 -22.00
N SER A 878 -16.67 25.32 -21.85
CA SER A 878 -17.03 23.94 -21.54
C SER A 878 -17.45 23.13 -22.79
N SER A 879 -17.34 21.80 -22.68
CA SER A 879 -18.20 20.74 -23.27
C SER A 879 -18.92 20.99 -24.62
N LEU A 880 -18.64 20.12 -25.60
CA LEU A 880 -19.55 19.82 -26.72
C LEU A 880 -19.42 18.35 -27.12
N LEU A 881 -20.47 17.56 -26.92
CA LEU A 881 -20.72 16.31 -27.64
C LEU A 881 -21.95 16.54 -28.52
N ASP A 882 -21.86 16.19 -29.80
CA ASP A 882 -22.89 16.54 -30.80
C ASP A 882 -24.04 15.51 -30.81
N ASN A 883 -25.25 16.00 -31.11
CA ASN A 883 -26.49 15.29 -30.84
C ASN A 883 -27.37 15.27 -32.10
N ARG A 884 -27.49 14.10 -32.75
CA ARG A 884 -28.43 13.88 -33.86
C ARG A 884 -29.03 12.48 -33.84
N LEU A 885 -30.25 12.36 -33.31
CA LEU A 885 -31.42 11.86 -34.05
C LEU A 885 -32.66 11.70 -33.14
N LEU A 886 -33.27 12.80 -32.68
CA LEU A 886 -34.67 12.79 -32.25
C LEU A 886 -35.43 14.03 -32.76
N ARG A 887 -36.52 13.77 -33.48
CA ARG A 887 -37.63 14.71 -33.76
C ARG A 887 -38.93 13.90 -33.78
N ARG A 888 -40.00 14.51 -33.26
CA ARG A 888 -41.31 13.92 -32.91
C ARG A 888 -41.28 13.29 -31.50
N VAL A 889 -42.17 13.64 -30.56
CA VAL A 889 -43.29 14.60 -30.56
C VAL A 889 -43.24 15.41 -29.25
N SER A 890 -43.54 16.70 -29.32
CA SER A 890 -43.84 17.51 -28.12
C SER A 890 -45.33 17.41 -27.80
N ASP A 891 -45.69 17.32 -26.52
CA ASP A 891 -46.43 18.42 -25.84
C ASP A 891 -46.85 18.04 -24.41
N ALA A 892 -47.04 19.08 -23.59
CA ALA A 892 -47.77 19.09 -22.31
C ALA A 892 -47.22 18.28 -21.11
N SER A 893 -46.13 18.76 -20.53
CA SER A 893 -45.89 18.64 -19.09
C SER A 893 -46.65 19.73 -18.31
N SER A 894 -47.44 19.37 -17.28
CA SER A 894 -47.46 19.96 -15.91
C SER A 894 -48.84 19.91 -15.23
N VAL A 895 -48.86 19.47 -13.95
CA VAL A 895 -49.29 20.23 -12.74
C VAL A 895 -49.53 19.26 -11.56
N ASN A 896 -48.76 19.47 -10.50
CA ASN A 896 -48.96 19.24 -9.05
C ASN A 896 -50.09 18.32 -8.51
N GLY A 897 -49.73 17.50 -7.50
CA GLY A 897 -50.59 17.25 -6.32
C GLY A 897 -50.58 15.80 -5.78
N PRO A 898 -50.23 15.56 -4.48
CA PRO A 898 -50.35 14.24 -3.85
C PRO A 898 -51.73 14.04 -3.18
N VAL A 899 -52.22 12.80 -3.13
CA VAL A 899 -53.38 12.38 -2.31
C VAL A 899 -53.15 10.98 -1.74
N ASP A 900 -53.61 10.78 -0.50
CA ASP A 900 -53.41 9.60 0.33
C ASP A 900 -54.24 8.36 -0.02
N SER A 901 -53.70 7.19 0.34
CA SER A 901 -54.38 6.07 1.02
C SER A 901 -55.52 5.27 0.37
N ALA A 902 -55.71 4.08 0.96
CA ALA A 902 -56.85 3.16 0.88
C ALA A 902 -56.82 2.05 -0.19
N THR A 903 -56.51 0.85 0.33
CA THR A 903 -57.20 -0.41 0.05
C THR A 903 -58.54 -0.32 -0.69
N GLU A 904 -58.73 -1.15 -1.73
CA GLU A 904 -59.85 -2.10 -1.74
C GLU A 904 -59.63 -3.29 -2.68
N THR A 905 -60.13 -4.45 -2.24
CA THR A 905 -60.31 -5.70 -2.98
C THR A 905 -61.44 -5.63 -4.01
N LEU A 906 -61.44 -6.54 -4.99
CA LEU A 906 -62.57 -7.20 -5.73
C LEU A 906 -62.01 -7.61 -7.12
N SER A 907 -61.80 -8.87 -7.52
CA SER A 907 -62.70 -10.04 -7.68
C SER A 907 -63.59 -10.01 -8.94
N PHE A 908 -63.76 -11.19 -9.56
CA PHE A 908 -64.49 -11.50 -10.80
C PHE A 908 -63.75 -11.11 -12.09
N SER A 909 -63.84 -11.89 -13.17
CA SER A 909 -64.88 -12.89 -13.53
C SER A 909 -64.32 -14.14 -14.25
N GLU A 910 -65.03 -15.25 -14.09
CA GLU A 910 -64.94 -16.45 -14.94
C GLU A 910 -65.54 -16.17 -16.33
N GLU A 911 -65.03 -16.82 -17.38
CA GLU A 911 -65.87 -17.20 -18.51
C GLU A 911 -65.39 -18.52 -19.15
N ASP A 912 -66.35 -19.32 -19.63
CA ASP A 912 -66.22 -20.75 -19.95
C ASP A 912 -65.31 -21.09 -21.15
N SER A 913 -64.65 -22.25 -21.07
CA SER A 913 -64.98 -23.38 -21.96
C SER A 913 -64.20 -24.64 -21.60
N GLY A 914 -64.91 -25.71 -21.25
CA GLY A 914 -64.32 -27.02 -21.01
C GLY A 914 -64.62 -27.99 -22.15
N GLU A 915 -63.70 -28.91 -22.41
CA GLU A 915 -64.06 -30.22 -23.00
C GLU A 915 -63.18 -31.31 -22.38
N ALA A 916 -63.81 -32.37 -21.88
CA ALA A 916 -63.14 -33.50 -21.24
C ALA A 916 -63.37 -34.75 -22.07
N PHE A 917 -62.35 -35.59 -22.30
CA PHE A 917 -62.57 -37.04 -22.40
C PHE A 917 -61.32 -37.94 -22.26
N ARG A 918 -61.49 -39.00 -21.46
CA ARG A 918 -60.95 -40.38 -21.57
C ARG A 918 -59.43 -40.66 -21.46
N ARG A 919 -59.07 -41.29 -20.34
CA ARG A 919 -58.12 -42.45 -20.29
C ARG A 919 -58.72 -43.64 -21.08
N PRO A 920 -57.91 -44.58 -21.61
CA PRO A 920 -57.60 -45.83 -20.88
C PRO A 920 -56.15 -46.35 -21.18
N PRO A 921 -55.80 -47.65 -21.01
CA PRO A 921 -55.31 -48.28 -19.76
C PRO A 921 -53.88 -48.92 -19.93
N PRO A 922 -53.28 -49.58 -18.91
CA PRO A 922 -51.88 -50.02 -18.98
C PRO A 922 -51.68 -51.41 -19.62
N VAL A 923 -50.44 -51.70 -20.02
CA VAL A 923 -49.99 -53.04 -20.45
C VAL A 923 -48.71 -53.40 -19.68
N PHE A 924 -48.72 -54.60 -19.09
CA PHE A 924 -47.56 -55.26 -18.49
C PHE A 924 -46.67 -55.89 -19.57
N GLU A 925 -45.36 -55.93 -19.35
CA GLU A 925 -44.61 -57.17 -19.61
C GLU A 925 -43.39 -57.27 -18.67
N GLU A 926 -43.34 -58.36 -17.90
CA GLU A 926 -42.19 -58.75 -17.08
C GLU A 926 -41.19 -59.51 -17.94
N VAL A 927 -39.89 -59.25 -17.78
CA VAL A 927 -38.84 -60.22 -18.11
C VAL A 927 -37.80 -60.21 -16.99
N GLU A 928 -37.81 -61.26 -16.18
CA GLU A 928 -36.73 -61.56 -15.24
C GLU A 928 -35.47 -62.01 -16.00
N ALA A 929 -34.28 -61.61 -15.53
CA ALA A 929 -33.02 -62.29 -15.81
C ALA A 929 -32.09 -62.22 -14.60
N GLU A 930 -31.53 -63.37 -14.24
CA GLU A 930 -30.83 -63.59 -12.96
C GLU A 930 -29.41 -63.00 -12.87
N VAL A 931 -29.08 -62.55 -11.66
CA VAL A 931 -27.87 -62.86 -10.89
C VAL A 931 -26.54 -63.01 -11.65
N LEU A 932 -25.58 -62.12 -11.34
CA LEU A 932 -24.22 -62.58 -11.01
C LEU A 932 -23.54 -61.63 -10.01
N SER A 933 -23.19 -62.20 -8.85
CA SER A 933 -22.53 -61.53 -7.73
C SER A 933 -21.01 -61.46 -7.90
N SER A 934 -20.41 -60.30 -7.62
CA SER A 934 -19.02 -60.24 -7.16
C SER A 934 -18.74 -58.97 -6.34
N GLU A 935 -18.71 -59.11 -5.02
CA GLU A 935 -17.86 -58.25 -4.19
C GLU A 935 -16.39 -58.44 -4.60
N PRO A 936 -15.51 -57.46 -4.33
CA PRO A 936 -14.61 -57.72 -3.21
C PRO A 936 -14.25 -56.50 -2.34
N VAL A 937 -14.32 -56.77 -1.02
CA VAL A 937 -13.31 -56.39 -0.01
C VAL A 937 -13.04 -54.90 0.22
N VAL A 938 -13.70 -54.38 1.26
CA VAL A 938 -13.24 -53.24 2.06
C VAL A 938 -11.85 -53.52 2.65
N SER A 939 -10.89 -52.61 2.46
CA SER A 939 -9.68 -52.54 3.29
C SER A 939 -9.63 -51.20 4.04
N SER A 940 -10.00 -51.23 5.31
CA SER A 940 -9.99 -50.08 6.22
C SER A 940 -8.56 -49.68 6.62
N GLY A 941 -7.99 -48.72 5.90
CA GLY A 941 -6.72 -48.08 6.25
C GLY A 941 -6.90 -46.99 7.30
N VAL A 942 -6.99 -47.35 8.58
CA VAL A 942 -6.98 -46.38 9.69
C VAL A 942 -5.59 -45.76 9.82
N TYR A 943 -5.43 -44.51 9.37
CA TYR A 943 -4.26 -43.70 9.67
C TYR A 943 -4.50 -42.86 10.92
N SER A 944 -3.95 -43.31 12.05
CA SER A 944 -3.80 -42.49 13.24
C SER A 944 -2.73 -41.42 13.00
N TYR A 945 -3.12 -40.14 12.97
CA TYR A 945 -2.16 -39.05 13.05
C TYR A 945 -1.69 -38.89 14.50
N ASP A 946 -0.41 -39.21 14.74
CA ASP A 946 0.24 -39.03 16.03
C ASP A 946 0.68 -37.56 16.18
N SER A 947 0.39 -36.97 17.33
CA SER A 947 0.37 -35.52 17.51
C SER A 947 1.64 -34.99 18.19
N THR A 948 2.78 -34.98 17.50
CA THR A 948 3.97 -34.19 17.89
C THR A 948 4.93 -33.91 16.71
N ASP A 949 4.90 -32.69 16.16
CA ASP A 949 6.08 -31.79 16.15
C ASP A 949 5.68 -30.38 15.65
N PRO A 950 6.34 -29.29 16.10
CA PRO A 950 5.95 -27.91 15.78
C PRO A 950 6.81 -27.26 14.69
N MET A 951 6.17 -26.58 13.72
CA MET A 951 6.75 -25.50 12.89
C MET A 951 5.71 -24.47 12.47
#